data_AF-A0A2A6BFG6-F1
#
_entry.id   AF-A0A2A6BFG6-F1
#
_cell.length_a   1.000
_cell.length_b   1.000
_cell.length_c   1.000
_cell.angle_alpha   90.00
_cell.angle_beta   90.00
_cell.angle_gamma   90.00
#
_symmetry.space_group_name_H-M   'P 1'
#
loop_
_entity.id
_entity.type
_entity.pdbx_description
1 polymer ?
#
loop_
_entity_poly.entity_id
_entity_poly.type
_entity_poly.pdbx_seq_one_letter_code
_entity_poly.pdbx_strand_id
1 'polypeptide(L)'
;MLDSRYALFTTIVLGVAHMCMFVGYDEGSFIVESVLHSVHDRKPDEMNEHAGYYGQAIVNAFNMVGHIVAPAILCVINAKWTMVIGSVFFSISFASYILMNEYVIYVSSAFLGLLFAVFNAGYSRYITQISTVATIEKINGLEWSIACLSTLVGGFLYIPLTLMDPKSSEPSLYREYSDTQIRLMYGTFTVIGIISNVIFCFLPTREVDNSISSIAKAADDEKGGKAAKIRESIKLTLKSFFDPLVLQLSPHFIYVGWQNSIWLSVYPTTLQFTQSLSSSIFVTAYYGMTFSIGSLTMGTLMGPLSRRIVRFGQTPCLILAAGLQLLCGTLILLSTPNMSTISPNDDPSLLIPPNVPLALAMGFLFGLLDGCNNTNRTVMCATALPAKRAQVFAIARFYQALSGSILLFASPILTTYWMLGIEAILFVIGASFYLRVVSLLNKSHRPSRMGFFFKLCAVGLLGLIFFGQRLLKAWRDHCHRKELTAKMPGDEGIPFFGHLLDFGNSDIALSTTVPARCRRLRAIEGGRILKLWLINVLAFFPLDGHMASYILHSSTEIQKGDEYDAFEPWVGRGLIFSGGKKWHKRRKMLVPAFTPSLMDNYIKTMHKHAKVLQEVLAEKVGKEFDFFPYSKRCALDIICDTAMGKVLDAQHTPDQPYVRSIGVLMKLGMEVPFKPHLWFKIGRYLTGWQQEYDENVVPAHALTNKVIMDRMEYVPSDEGANTRQKNFLDMLIAAQESNGLNLDDIREEVDTFMFAGHDTTATALGWIVWCLANHPEYQEQCYEEVTKILGDEEPTKLKLASLRYLEKCIKEALRLFPSVPYIIRALQNDLVMDTYTLPAGSSLVISPFLIHRNEKIYPNPEVYDPERFTPENIKTRHVDDFCAFAAGPRNCIGQKFAMHEMKVVMAAILRKYKLKNISKRKLHDVTLLTEVILRAQEGINVVVERR
;
A
#
# COMPACT_ATOMS: atom_id res chain seq x y z
N MET A 1 -44.53 -49.56 7.03
CA MET A 1 -44.90 -48.82 5.80
C MET A 1 -45.69 -47.54 6.08
N LEU A 2 -46.74 -47.56 6.92
CA LEU A 2 -47.51 -46.35 7.28
C LEU A 2 -46.64 -45.24 7.90
N ASP A 3 -45.82 -45.55 8.89
CA ASP A 3 -44.95 -44.56 9.55
C ASP A 3 -43.91 -43.93 8.61
N SER A 4 -43.39 -44.69 7.65
CA SER A 4 -42.47 -44.15 6.63
C SER A 4 -43.16 -43.19 5.67
N ARG A 5 -44.44 -43.43 5.32
CA ARG A 5 -45.22 -42.52 4.46
C ARG A 5 -45.66 -41.28 5.23
N TYR A 6 -46.05 -41.45 6.49
CA TYR A 6 -46.40 -40.36 7.40
C TYR A 6 -45.21 -39.42 7.66
N ALA A 7 -44.04 -39.98 7.99
CA ALA A 7 -42.81 -39.22 8.19
C ALA A 7 -42.43 -38.44 6.93
N LEU A 8 -42.48 -39.08 5.74
CA LEU A 8 -42.18 -38.41 4.47
C LEU A 8 -43.14 -37.26 4.18
N PHE A 9 -44.45 -37.49 4.29
CA PHE A 9 -45.46 -36.45 4.09
C PHE A 9 -45.25 -35.27 5.04
N THR A 10 -45.09 -35.54 6.33
CA THR A 10 -44.89 -34.51 7.36
C THR A 10 -43.59 -33.74 7.14
N THR A 11 -42.53 -34.41 6.67
CA THR A 11 -41.26 -33.77 6.30
C THR A 11 -41.42 -32.81 5.12
N ILE A 12 -42.20 -33.20 4.11
CA ILE A 12 -42.46 -32.34 2.94
C ILE A 12 -43.28 -31.11 3.36
N VAL A 13 -44.36 -31.29 4.13
CA VAL A 13 -45.20 -30.17 4.61
C VAL A 13 -44.39 -29.23 5.51
N LEU A 14 -43.56 -29.78 6.40
CA LEU A 14 -42.64 -29.00 7.24
C LEU A 14 -41.65 -28.20 6.39
N GLY A 15 -41.02 -28.84 5.41
CA GLY A 15 -40.07 -28.18 4.51
C GLY A 15 -40.72 -27.07 3.70
N VAL A 16 -41.95 -27.26 3.20
CA VAL A 16 -42.70 -26.20 2.48
C VAL A 16 -43.03 -25.03 3.40
N ALA A 17 -43.47 -25.29 4.65
CA ALA A 17 -43.71 -24.23 5.62
C ALA A 17 -42.43 -23.43 5.92
N HIS A 18 -41.32 -24.14 6.15
CA HIS A 18 -40.01 -23.55 6.40
C HIS A 18 -39.51 -22.73 5.21
N MET A 19 -39.61 -23.28 4.00
CA MET A 19 -39.29 -22.60 2.74
C MET A 19 -40.07 -21.28 2.63
N CYS A 20 -41.39 -21.29 2.80
CA CYS A 20 -42.22 -20.08 2.75
C CYS A 20 -41.79 -19.04 3.80
N MET A 21 -41.45 -19.46 5.01
CA MET A 21 -40.96 -18.55 6.05
C MET A 21 -39.62 -17.90 5.66
N PHE A 22 -38.72 -18.70 5.08
CA PHE A 22 -37.36 -18.29 4.75
C PHE A 22 -37.29 -17.47 3.45
N VAL A 23 -38.28 -17.52 2.55
CA VAL A 23 -38.34 -16.66 1.36
C VAL A 23 -38.10 -15.19 1.72
N GLY A 24 -38.83 -14.68 2.71
CA GLY A 24 -38.69 -13.28 3.14
C GLY A 24 -37.41 -13.01 3.92
N TYR A 25 -36.89 -14.01 4.64
CA TYR A 25 -35.69 -13.85 5.47
C TYR A 25 -34.42 -13.83 4.63
N ASP A 26 -34.26 -14.81 3.73
CA ASP A 26 -33.06 -14.93 2.91
C ASP A 26 -33.02 -13.82 1.85
N GLU A 27 -34.11 -13.65 1.08
CA GLU A 27 -34.17 -12.62 0.04
C GLU A 27 -34.11 -11.21 0.64
N GLY A 28 -34.77 -11.00 1.79
CA GLY A 28 -34.65 -9.76 2.55
C GLY A 28 -33.22 -9.49 3.02
N SER A 29 -32.49 -10.53 3.46
CA SER A 29 -31.11 -10.37 3.91
C SER A 29 -30.13 -10.00 2.77
N PHE A 30 -30.39 -10.48 1.56
CA PHE A 30 -29.59 -10.14 0.37
C PHE A 30 -29.68 -8.66 -0.04
N ILE A 31 -30.77 -7.98 0.32
CA ILE A 31 -31.08 -6.63 -0.17
C ILE A 31 -31.23 -5.56 0.91
N VAL A 32 -31.40 -5.93 2.18
CA VAL A 32 -31.80 -4.97 3.21
C VAL A 32 -30.81 -3.82 3.39
N GLU A 33 -29.50 -4.06 3.27
CA GLU A 33 -28.51 -2.99 3.36
C GLU A 33 -28.65 -2.01 2.21
N SER A 34 -28.66 -2.50 0.97
CA SER A 34 -28.87 -1.66 -0.22
C SER A 34 -30.23 -0.95 -0.22
N VAL A 35 -31.28 -1.59 0.30
CA VAL A 35 -32.61 -0.98 0.42
C VAL A 35 -32.58 0.17 1.41
N LEU A 36 -32.08 -0.05 2.63
CA LEU A 36 -32.08 0.97 3.67
C LEU A 36 -31.05 2.08 3.41
N HIS A 37 -29.92 1.77 2.77
CA HIS A 37 -28.98 2.78 2.27
C HIS A 37 -29.66 3.71 1.26
N SER A 38 -30.42 3.15 0.31
CA SER A 38 -31.15 4.00 -0.65
C SER A 38 -32.22 4.88 0.01
N VAL A 39 -32.77 4.46 1.17
CA VAL A 39 -33.69 5.28 1.97
C VAL A 39 -32.90 6.37 2.70
N HIS A 40 -31.73 6.06 3.27
CA HIS A 40 -30.83 7.03 3.88
C HIS A 40 -30.43 8.13 2.89
N ASP A 41 -30.05 7.77 1.67
CA ASP A 41 -29.66 8.73 0.62
C ASP A 41 -30.79 9.76 0.32
N ARG A 42 -32.05 9.34 0.45
CA ARG A 42 -33.22 10.21 0.29
C ARG A 42 -33.61 10.94 1.58
N LYS A 43 -33.36 10.34 2.75
CA LYS A 43 -33.84 10.78 4.06
C LYS A 43 -32.81 10.46 5.17
N PRO A 44 -31.69 11.19 5.24
CA PRO A 44 -30.59 10.87 6.14
C PRO A 44 -30.94 11.06 7.63
N ASP A 45 -31.91 11.91 7.94
CA ASP A 45 -32.37 12.17 9.33
C ASP A 45 -33.31 11.07 9.87
N GLU A 46 -33.90 10.24 9.00
CA GLU A 46 -34.89 9.20 9.39
C GLU A 46 -34.30 7.79 9.46
N MET A 47 -33.15 7.56 8.85
CA MET A 47 -32.53 6.24 8.71
C MET A 47 -31.01 6.34 8.77
N ASN A 48 -30.37 5.51 9.58
CA ASN A 48 -28.91 5.37 9.57
C ASN A 48 -28.37 4.84 8.21
N GLU A 49 -27.20 5.32 7.78
CA GLU A 49 -26.49 4.92 6.55
C GLU A 49 -26.33 3.39 6.42
N HIS A 50 -26.03 2.71 7.54
CA HIS A 50 -25.81 1.26 7.60
C HIS A 50 -26.90 0.51 8.37
N ALA A 51 -28.14 1.02 8.30
CA ALA A 51 -29.24 0.48 9.07
C ALA A 51 -29.54 -1.00 8.76
N GLY A 52 -29.24 -1.49 7.55
CA GLY A 52 -29.45 -2.89 7.18
C GLY A 52 -28.49 -3.83 7.90
N TYR A 53 -27.20 -3.50 7.90
CA TYR A 53 -26.19 -4.24 8.65
C TYR A 53 -26.47 -4.22 10.15
N TYR A 54 -26.80 -3.07 10.74
CA TYR A 54 -27.13 -2.99 12.16
C TYR A 54 -28.41 -3.77 12.51
N GLY A 55 -29.45 -3.72 11.67
CA GLY A 55 -30.66 -4.51 11.85
C GLY A 55 -30.35 -6.01 11.91
N GLN A 56 -29.59 -6.53 10.94
CA GLN A 56 -29.19 -7.93 10.94
C GLN A 56 -28.23 -8.29 12.09
N ALA A 57 -27.35 -7.38 12.50
CA ALA A 57 -26.47 -7.57 13.65
C ALA A 57 -27.27 -7.72 14.94
N ILE A 58 -28.35 -6.95 15.10
CA ILE A 58 -29.29 -7.02 16.22
C ILE A 58 -30.05 -8.36 16.20
N VAL A 59 -30.57 -8.79 15.04
CA VAL A 59 -31.20 -10.12 14.92
C VAL A 59 -30.25 -11.21 15.43
N ASN A 60 -29.00 -11.18 15.00
CA ASN A 60 -27.98 -12.15 15.42
C ASN A 60 -27.63 -12.04 16.92
N ALA A 61 -27.49 -10.84 17.47
CA ALA A 61 -27.20 -10.62 18.89
C ALA A 61 -28.31 -11.20 19.79
N PHE A 62 -29.58 -10.94 19.44
CA PHE A 62 -30.71 -11.45 20.20
C PHE A 62 -30.97 -12.95 19.96
N ASN A 63 -30.67 -13.45 18.76
CA ASN A 63 -30.69 -14.90 18.46
C ASN A 63 -29.66 -15.67 19.29
N MET A 64 -28.46 -15.11 19.48
CA MET A 64 -27.46 -15.62 20.40
C MET A 64 -28.04 -15.77 21.82
N VAL A 65 -28.63 -14.71 22.37
CA VAL A 65 -29.24 -14.75 23.72
C VAL A 65 -30.39 -15.76 23.78
N GLY A 66 -31.23 -15.80 22.75
CA GLY A 66 -32.36 -16.73 22.66
C GLY A 66 -31.95 -18.20 22.76
N HIS A 67 -30.81 -18.58 22.16
CA HIS A 67 -30.33 -19.97 22.18
C HIS A 67 -29.91 -20.48 23.57
N ILE A 68 -29.66 -19.60 24.54
CA ILE A 68 -29.42 -19.99 25.94
C ILE A 68 -30.69 -20.57 26.58
N VAL A 69 -31.86 -19.98 26.27
CA VAL A 69 -33.14 -20.27 26.93
C VAL A 69 -34.08 -21.13 26.09
N ALA A 70 -33.89 -21.19 24.77
CA ALA A 70 -34.77 -21.90 23.84
C ALA A 70 -34.99 -23.39 24.18
N PRO A 71 -33.99 -24.18 24.63
CA PRO A 71 -34.22 -25.56 25.06
C PRO A 71 -35.18 -25.68 26.26
N ALA A 72 -35.24 -24.67 27.12
CA ALA A 72 -36.10 -24.68 28.30
C ALA A 72 -37.57 -24.37 27.96
N ILE A 73 -37.83 -23.61 26.89
CA ILE A 73 -39.18 -23.32 26.40
C ILE A 73 -39.87 -24.60 25.91
N LEU A 74 -39.11 -25.55 25.37
CA LEU A 74 -39.60 -26.88 24.95
C LEU A 74 -40.07 -27.76 26.12
N CYS A 75 -39.76 -27.40 27.37
CA CYS A 75 -40.29 -28.10 28.55
C CYS A 75 -41.76 -27.69 28.85
N VAL A 76 -42.24 -26.59 28.26
CA VAL A 76 -43.54 -25.98 28.56
C VAL A 76 -44.47 -25.99 27.36
N ILE A 77 -43.95 -25.72 26.16
CA ILE A 77 -44.71 -25.58 24.93
C ILE A 77 -44.37 -26.74 23.97
N ASN A 78 -45.39 -27.29 23.31
CA ASN A 78 -45.21 -28.34 22.29
C ASN A 78 -44.47 -27.78 21.06
N ALA A 79 -43.60 -28.58 20.44
CA ALA A 79 -42.76 -28.24 19.29
C ALA A 79 -43.52 -27.51 18.17
N LYS A 80 -44.73 -27.98 17.81
CA LYS A 80 -45.58 -27.32 16.79
C LYS A 80 -45.86 -25.85 17.14
N TRP A 81 -46.37 -25.60 18.35
CA TRP A 81 -46.75 -24.26 18.77
C TRP A 81 -45.54 -23.36 19.01
N THR A 82 -44.41 -23.93 19.44
CA THR A 82 -43.13 -23.23 19.51
C THR A 82 -42.70 -22.72 18.13
N MET A 83 -42.87 -23.52 17.08
CA MET A 83 -42.58 -23.11 15.69
C MET A 83 -43.55 -22.03 15.19
N VAL A 84 -44.86 -22.18 15.45
CA VAL A 84 -45.87 -21.18 15.07
C VAL A 84 -45.58 -19.82 15.71
N ILE A 85 -45.22 -19.78 17.01
CA ILE A 85 -44.86 -18.54 17.69
C ILE A 85 -43.65 -17.89 17.01
N GLY A 86 -42.62 -18.69 16.68
CA GLY A 86 -41.46 -18.21 15.96
C GLY A 86 -41.82 -17.62 14.59
N SER A 87 -42.58 -18.35 13.79
CA SER A 87 -42.92 -17.96 12.40
C SER A 87 -43.78 -16.71 12.32
N VAL A 88 -44.68 -16.48 13.28
CA VAL A 88 -45.49 -15.26 13.36
C VAL A 88 -44.60 -14.02 13.46
N PHE A 89 -43.50 -14.08 14.20
CA PHE A 89 -42.60 -12.94 14.36
C PHE A 89 -41.69 -12.69 13.16
N PHE A 90 -41.41 -13.72 12.33
CA PHE A 90 -40.85 -13.47 10.99
C PHE A 90 -41.80 -12.60 10.17
N SER A 91 -43.10 -12.92 10.19
CA SER A 91 -44.11 -12.15 9.44
C SER A 91 -44.25 -10.71 9.96
N ILE A 92 -44.24 -10.53 11.29
CA ILE A 92 -44.25 -9.19 11.91
C ILE A 92 -42.99 -8.40 11.55
N SER A 93 -41.82 -9.05 11.55
CA SER A 93 -40.58 -8.39 11.17
C SER A 93 -40.60 -7.94 9.72
N PHE A 94 -41.07 -8.76 8.77
CA PHE A 94 -41.22 -8.34 7.37
C PHE A 94 -42.19 -7.16 7.23
N ALA A 95 -43.32 -7.17 7.95
CA ALA A 95 -44.28 -6.07 7.95
C ALA A 95 -43.68 -4.77 8.49
N SER A 96 -42.72 -4.85 9.42
CA SER A 96 -42.07 -3.68 10.02
C SER A 96 -41.30 -2.83 9.00
N TYR A 97 -40.73 -3.45 7.96
CA TYR A 97 -40.00 -2.75 6.89
C TYR A 97 -40.91 -1.90 5.98
N ILE A 98 -42.23 -2.14 5.98
CA ILE A 98 -43.23 -1.33 5.25
C ILE A 98 -43.33 0.08 5.87
N LEU A 99 -43.09 0.19 7.18
CA LEU A 99 -43.19 1.45 7.93
C LEU A 99 -41.95 2.35 7.78
N MET A 100 -40.83 1.82 7.25
CA MET A 100 -39.58 2.55 6.98
C MET A 100 -39.13 3.46 8.15
N ASN A 101 -39.19 2.94 9.37
CA ASN A 101 -38.77 3.65 10.57
C ASN A 101 -37.67 2.85 11.30
N GLU A 102 -36.53 3.51 11.56
CA GLU A 102 -35.34 2.88 12.14
C GLU A 102 -35.63 2.16 13.47
N TYR A 103 -36.30 2.84 14.42
CA TYR A 103 -36.62 2.27 15.72
C TYR A 103 -37.51 1.03 15.61
N VAL A 104 -38.52 1.08 14.74
CA VAL A 104 -39.45 -0.04 14.52
C VAL A 104 -38.71 -1.24 13.92
N ILE A 105 -37.77 -1.01 12.99
CA ILE A 105 -36.94 -2.05 12.37
C ILE A 105 -35.99 -2.69 13.39
N TYR A 106 -35.36 -1.90 14.27
CA TYR A 106 -34.45 -2.44 15.28
C TYR A 106 -35.18 -3.20 16.38
N VAL A 107 -36.33 -2.70 16.84
CA VAL A 107 -37.16 -3.40 17.82
C VAL A 107 -37.68 -4.70 17.23
N SER A 108 -38.19 -4.70 15.99
CA SER A 108 -38.67 -5.92 15.33
C SER A 108 -37.53 -6.92 15.10
N SER A 109 -36.34 -6.45 14.73
CA SER A 109 -35.12 -7.25 14.60
C SER A 109 -34.72 -7.95 15.91
N ALA A 110 -34.80 -7.25 17.04
CA ALA A 110 -34.51 -7.84 18.35
C ALA A 110 -35.50 -8.96 18.72
N PHE A 111 -36.79 -8.74 18.50
CA PHE A 111 -37.82 -9.78 18.71
C PHE A 111 -37.67 -10.96 17.76
N LEU A 112 -37.39 -10.69 16.49
CA LEU A 112 -37.11 -11.72 15.49
C LEU A 112 -35.94 -12.60 15.94
N GLY A 113 -34.84 -12.00 16.39
CA GLY A 113 -33.67 -12.73 16.89
C GLY A 113 -34.03 -13.71 18.02
N LEU A 114 -34.67 -13.21 19.09
CA LEU A 114 -35.07 -14.06 20.22
C LEU A 114 -35.95 -15.23 19.80
N LEU A 115 -36.92 -14.97 18.93
CA LEU A 115 -37.93 -15.96 18.54
C LEU A 115 -37.48 -16.87 17.40
N PHE A 116 -36.44 -16.49 16.66
CA PHE A 116 -35.73 -17.39 15.75
C PHE A 116 -35.06 -18.52 16.53
N ALA A 117 -34.43 -18.23 17.68
CA ALA A 117 -33.89 -19.28 18.54
C ALA A 117 -34.99 -20.25 19.03
N VAL A 118 -36.17 -19.70 19.36
CA VAL A 118 -37.36 -20.47 19.76
C VAL A 118 -37.86 -21.35 18.61
N PHE A 119 -37.97 -20.80 17.40
CA PHE A 119 -38.30 -21.56 16.19
C PHE A 119 -37.33 -22.72 15.98
N ASN A 120 -36.02 -22.46 16.01
CA ASN A 120 -34.97 -23.46 15.80
C ASN A 120 -35.05 -24.61 16.82
N ALA A 121 -35.37 -24.30 18.08
CA ALA A 121 -35.58 -25.30 19.12
C ALA A 121 -36.84 -26.15 18.85
N GLY A 122 -37.96 -25.50 18.49
CA GLY A 122 -39.19 -26.17 18.10
C GLY A 122 -38.99 -27.10 16.90
N TYR A 123 -38.36 -26.59 15.85
CA TYR A 123 -37.98 -27.31 14.64
C TYR A 123 -37.14 -28.55 14.94
N SER A 124 -36.06 -28.39 15.71
CA SER A 124 -35.17 -29.50 16.08
C SER A 124 -35.94 -30.60 16.83
N ARG A 125 -36.82 -30.24 17.76
CA ARG A 125 -37.66 -31.21 18.48
C ARG A 125 -38.67 -31.89 17.55
N TYR A 126 -39.31 -31.14 16.66
CA TYR A 126 -40.31 -31.66 15.74
C TYR A 126 -39.71 -32.69 14.77
N ILE A 127 -38.52 -32.43 14.22
CA ILE A 127 -37.78 -33.41 13.40
C ILE A 127 -37.53 -34.71 14.17
N THR A 128 -37.20 -34.63 15.46
CA THR A 128 -36.97 -35.84 16.28
C THR A 128 -38.23 -36.62 16.64
N GLN A 129 -39.42 -36.01 16.54
CA GLN A 129 -40.72 -36.66 16.72
C GLN A 129 -41.13 -37.50 15.50
N ILE A 130 -40.71 -37.07 14.31
CA ILE A 130 -41.02 -37.75 13.04
C ILE A 130 -39.86 -38.66 12.55
N SER A 131 -38.76 -38.75 13.31
CA SER A 131 -37.55 -39.50 12.92
C SER A 131 -37.15 -40.57 13.94
N THR A 132 -36.57 -41.66 13.45
CA THR A 132 -35.82 -42.66 14.23
C THR A 132 -34.31 -42.42 14.06
N VAL A 133 -33.47 -43.11 14.85
CA VAL A 133 -32.00 -42.99 14.74
C VAL A 133 -31.49 -43.31 13.34
N ALA A 134 -32.13 -44.25 12.63
CA ALA A 134 -31.74 -44.64 11.28
C ALA A 134 -32.27 -43.69 10.18
N THR A 135 -33.30 -42.88 10.46
CA THR A 135 -33.96 -42.04 9.44
C THR A 135 -33.71 -40.54 9.59
N ILE A 136 -33.20 -40.08 10.75
CA ILE A 136 -33.01 -38.65 11.04
C ILE A 136 -32.12 -37.93 10.04
N GLU A 137 -31.02 -38.53 9.58
CA GLU A 137 -30.12 -37.90 8.61
C GLU A 137 -30.81 -37.66 7.27
N LYS A 138 -31.59 -38.65 6.79
CA LYS A 138 -32.35 -38.57 5.55
C LYS A 138 -33.48 -37.55 5.65
N ILE A 139 -34.20 -37.52 6.77
CA ILE A 139 -35.32 -36.60 7.01
C ILE A 139 -34.82 -35.17 7.12
N ASN A 140 -33.79 -34.92 7.94
CA ASN A 140 -33.19 -33.60 8.09
C ASN A 140 -32.55 -33.09 6.78
N GLY A 141 -31.89 -33.97 6.02
CA GLY A 141 -31.33 -33.61 4.72
C GLY A 141 -32.39 -33.25 3.67
N LEU A 142 -33.48 -34.03 3.62
CA LEU A 142 -34.60 -33.75 2.71
C LEU A 142 -35.31 -32.44 3.07
N GLU A 143 -35.61 -32.23 4.35
CA GLU A 143 -36.24 -31.01 4.83
C GLU A 143 -35.39 -29.79 4.49
N TRP A 144 -34.09 -29.82 4.83
CA TRP A 144 -33.19 -28.68 4.59
C TRP A 144 -33.07 -28.36 3.11
N SER A 145 -33.06 -29.39 2.25
CA SER A 145 -33.06 -29.19 0.79
C SER A 145 -34.32 -28.49 0.30
N ILE A 146 -35.49 -28.77 0.89
CA ILE A 146 -36.73 -28.07 0.57
C ILE A 146 -36.70 -26.64 1.12
N ALA A 147 -36.23 -26.46 2.35
CA ALA A 147 -36.11 -25.15 2.98
C ALA A 147 -35.22 -24.21 2.16
N CYS A 148 -34.07 -24.70 1.66
CA CYS A 148 -33.17 -23.92 0.81
C CYS A 148 -33.79 -23.44 -0.51
N LEU A 149 -34.90 -24.01 -0.98
CA LEU A 149 -35.62 -23.48 -2.15
C LEU A 149 -36.23 -22.09 -1.89
N SER A 150 -36.18 -21.58 -0.67
CA SER A 150 -36.56 -20.23 -0.28
C SER A 150 -35.93 -19.17 -1.18
N THR A 151 -34.62 -19.26 -1.47
CA THR A 151 -33.92 -18.26 -2.29
C THR A 151 -34.25 -18.40 -3.77
N LEU A 152 -34.56 -19.60 -4.25
CA LEU A 152 -35.04 -19.84 -5.61
C LEU A 152 -36.43 -19.20 -5.79
N VAL A 153 -37.35 -19.46 -4.87
CA VAL A 153 -38.70 -18.87 -4.87
C VAL A 153 -38.64 -17.35 -4.67
N GLY A 154 -37.78 -16.87 -3.76
CA GLY A 154 -37.50 -15.46 -3.53
C GLY A 154 -37.06 -14.74 -4.79
N GLY A 155 -36.06 -15.28 -5.51
CA GLY A 155 -35.63 -14.73 -6.79
C GLY A 155 -36.74 -14.70 -7.85
N PHE A 156 -37.59 -15.74 -7.93
CA PHE A 156 -38.70 -15.76 -8.90
C PHE A 156 -39.77 -14.71 -8.60
N LEU A 157 -39.95 -14.36 -7.32
CA LEU A 157 -40.85 -13.28 -6.88
C LEU A 157 -40.21 -11.90 -7.05
N TYR A 158 -38.91 -11.79 -6.79
CA TYR A 158 -38.16 -10.54 -6.88
C TYR A 158 -38.23 -9.90 -8.28
N ILE A 159 -38.08 -10.71 -9.33
CA ILE A 159 -38.05 -10.24 -10.72
C ILE A 159 -39.34 -9.47 -11.11
N PRO A 160 -40.56 -10.06 -11.02
CA PRO A 160 -41.78 -9.35 -11.36
C PRO A 160 -42.05 -8.16 -10.43
N LEU A 161 -41.75 -8.26 -9.12
CA LEU A 161 -41.95 -7.15 -8.18
C LEU A 161 -41.10 -5.93 -8.54
N THR A 162 -39.88 -6.15 -9.03
CA THR A 162 -38.99 -5.09 -9.50
C THR A 162 -39.50 -4.45 -10.81
N LEU A 163 -40.16 -5.22 -11.67
CA LEU A 163 -40.73 -4.73 -12.95
C LEU A 163 -42.02 -3.91 -12.77
N MET A 164 -42.74 -4.04 -11.66
CA MET A 164 -44.04 -3.39 -11.42
C MET A 164 -43.97 -1.88 -11.14
N ASP A 165 -42.79 -1.36 -10.81
CA ASP A 165 -42.57 0.09 -10.65
C ASP A 165 -41.32 0.53 -11.44
N PRO A 166 -41.46 0.82 -12.75
CA PRO A 166 -40.33 1.13 -13.62
C PRO A 166 -39.73 2.54 -13.43
N LYS A 167 -40.02 3.26 -12.34
CA LYS A 167 -39.55 4.64 -12.14
C LYS A 167 -38.29 4.73 -11.26
N SER A 168 -37.16 5.01 -11.91
CA SER A 168 -36.21 6.02 -11.44
C SER A 168 -35.81 6.87 -12.66
N SER A 169 -36.41 8.04 -12.79
CA SER A 169 -36.29 8.95 -13.95
C SER A 169 -35.03 9.83 -13.93
N GLU A 170 -34.01 9.46 -13.14
CA GLU A 170 -32.65 10.02 -13.25
C GLU A 170 -31.63 8.88 -13.37
N PRO A 171 -30.58 9.01 -14.19
CA PRO A 171 -29.53 8.01 -14.30
C PRO A 171 -28.70 7.99 -13.02
N SER A 172 -29.07 7.14 -12.05
CA SER A 172 -28.22 6.83 -10.91
C SER A 172 -27.10 5.87 -11.35
N LEU A 173 -25.90 6.06 -10.79
CA LEU A 173 -24.73 5.22 -11.07
C LEU A 173 -24.87 3.83 -10.40
N TYR A 174 -25.81 3.67 -9.46
CA TYR A 174 -26.01 2.48 -8.63
C TYR A 174 -27.48 2.07 -8.53
N ARG A 175 -27.76 0.93 -7.89
CA ARG A 175 -29.12 0.41 -7.73
C ARG A 175 -29.84 1.14 -6.59
N GLU A 176 -30.95 1.79 -6.89
CA GLU A 176 -31.85 2.42 -5.92
C GLU A 176 -33.21 1.72 -5.84
N TYR A 177 -33.87 1.80 -4.68
CA TYR A 177 -35.19 1.21 -4.43
C TYR A 177 -36.22 2.30 -4.10
N SER A 178 -37.32 2.34 -4.85
CA SER A 178 -38.43 3.25 -4.56
C SER A 178 -39.24 2.79 -3.33
N ASP A 179 -39.90 3.71 -2.65
CA ASP A 179 -40.79 3.39 -1.53
C ASP A 179 -41.90 2.40 -1.92
N THR A 180 -42.39 2.49 -3.17
CA THR A 180 -43.38 1.55 -3.71
C THR A 180 -42.79 0.16 -3.89
N GLN A 181 -41.59 0.04 -4.45
CA GLN A 181 -40.88 -1.23 -4.60
C GLN A 181 -40.63 -1.88 -3.23
N ILE A 182 -40.13 -1.11 -2.25
CA ILE A 182 -39.87 -1.60 -0.89
C ILE A 182 -41.16 -2.17 -0.27
N ARG A 183 -42.28 -1.43 -0.35
CA ARG A 183 -43.57 -1.86 0.19
C ARG A 183 -44.12 -3.10 -0.52
N LEU A 184 -43.99 -3.19 -1.84
CA LEU A 184 -44.41 -4.36 -2.62
C LEU A 184 -43.60 -5.60 -2.25
N MET A 185 -42.29 -5.45 -2.09
CA MET A 185 -41.38 -6.56 -1.75
C MET A 185 -41.63 -7.08 -0.33
N TYR A 186 -41.50 -6.22 0.68
CA TYR A 186 -41.71 -6.63 2.07
C TYR A 186 -43.19 -6.96 2.38
N GLY A 187 -44.14 -6.37 1.65
CA GLY A 187 -45.55 -6.77 1.68
C GLY A 187 -45.75 -8.20 1.16
N THR A 188 -45.14 -8.56 0.04
CA THR A 188 -45.18 -9.93 -0.50
C THR A 188 -44.53 -10.92 0.46
N PHE A 189 -43.36 -10.59 1.02
CA PHE A 189 -42.70 -11.43 2.03
C PHE A 189 -43.58 -11.64 3.27
N THR A 190 -44.30 -10.61 3.70
CA THR A 190 -45.26 -10.70 4.82
C THR A 190 -46.40 -11.68 4.51
N VAL A 191 -47.00 -11.59 3.32
CA VAL A 191 -48.09 -12.49 2.90
C VAL A 191 -47.61 -13.95 2.86
N ILE A 192 -46.43 -14.21 2.31
CA ILE A 192 -45.85 -15.56 2.26
C ILE A 192 -45.52 -16.07 3.67
N GLY A 193 -45.03 -15.20 4.55
CA GLY A 193 -44.86 -15.50 5.97
C GLY A 193 -46.17 -15.90 6.66
N ILE A 194 -47.28 -15.21 6.37
CA ILE A 194 -48.60 -15.57 6.88
C ILE A 194 -49.05 -16.94 6.37
N ILE A 195 -48.82 -17.25 5.09
CA ILE A 195 -49.08 -18.59 4.52
C ILE A 195 -48.29 -19.64 5.30
N SER A 196 -47.01 -19.40 5.57
CA SER A 196 -46.18 -20.29 6.38
C SER A 196 -46.78 -20.52 7.78
N ASN A 197 -47.24 -19.47 8.46
CA ASN A 197 -47.88 -19.58 9.78
C ASN A 197 -49.11 -20.50 9.75
N VAL A 198 -49.93 -20.37 8.70
CA VAL A 198 -51.10 -21.23 8.50
C VAL A 198 -50.67 -22.69 8.31
N ILE A 199 -49.66 -22.96 7.48
CA ILE A 199 -49.16 -24.32 7.26
C ILE A 199 -48.62 -24.91 8.57
N PHE A 200 -47.85 -24.14 9.36
CA PHE A 200 -47.36 -24.58 10.68
C PHE A 200 -48.51 -24.90 11.66
N CYS A 201 -49.62 -24.18 11.61
CA CYS A 201 -50.79 -24.47 12.44
C CYS A 201 -51.43 -25.82 12.10
N PHE A 202 -51.38 -26.24 10.83
CA PHE A 202 -51.93 -27.50 10.35
C PHE A 202 -50.95 -28.68 10.39
N LEU A 203 -49.72 -28.47 10.89
CA LEU A 203 -48.77 -29.57 11.03
C LEU A 203 -49.31 -30.71 11.90
N PRO A 204 -49.21 -31.97 11.44
CA PRO A 204 -49.60 -33.14 12.22
C PRO A 204 -48.87 -33.22 13.57
N THR A 205 -49.55 -33.69 14.62
CA THR A 205 -48.99 -33.80 15.98
C THR A 205 -48.65 -35.24 16.40
N ARG A 206 -48.82 -36.22 15.52
CA ARG A 206 -48.56 -37.64 15.80
C ARG A 206 -47.05 -37.92 15.79
N GLU A 207 -46.55 -38.69 16.75
CA GLU A 207 -45.16 -39.14 16.79
C GLU A 207 -45.03 -40.47 16.01
N VAL A 208 -43.86 -40.73 15.42
CA VAL A 208 -43.53 -42.01 14.78
C VAL A 208 -43.16 -43.05 15.86
N ASP A 209 -43.51 -44.32 15.65
CA ASP A 209 -43.20 -45.38 16.61
C ASP A 209 -41.66 -45.53 16.76
N ASN A 210 -41.17 -45.64 18.00
CA ASN A 210 -39.73 -45.61 18.33
C ASN A 210 -38.99 -44.33 17.86
N SER A 211 -39.69 -43.19 17.81
CA SER A 211 -39.05 -41.90 17.56
C SER A 211 -37.95 -41.62 18.58
N ILE A 212 -36.96 -40.81 18.18
CA ILE A 212 -35.88 -40.46 19.11
C ILE A 212 -36.42 -39.62 20.28
N SER A 213 -37.53 -38.90 20.06
CA SER A 213 -38.21 -38.15 21.12
C SER A 213 -38.93 -39.05 22.14
N SER A 214 -39.52 -40.18 21.72
CA SER A 214 -40.22 -41.12 22.60
C SER A 214 -39.24 -41.95 23.44
N ILE A 215 -38.06 -42.27 22.88
CA ILE A 215 -36.96 -42.93 23.61
C ILE A 215 -36.41 -42.00 24.72
N ALA A 216 -36.32 -40.69 24.45
CA ALA A 216 -35.90 -39.71 25.46
C ALA A 216 -36.94 -39.50 26.57
N LYS A 217 -38.25 -39.51 26.25
CA LYS A 217 -39.33 -39.43 27.25
C LYS A 217 -39.33 -40.61 28.23
N ALA A 218 -39.03 -41.82 27.76
CA ALA A 218 -38.97 -43.01 28.61
C ALA A 218 -37.82 -43.00 29.64
N ALA A 219 -36.83 -42.12 29.47
CA ALA A 219 -35.70 -41.95 30.40
C ALA A 219 -35.90 -40.82 31.43
N ASP A 220 -36.89 -39.95 31.24
CA ASP A 220 -37.12 -38.69 31.98
C ASP A 220 -38.34 -38.74 32.94
N ASP A 221 -38.95 -39.92 33.13
CA ASP A 221 -40.21 -40.08 33.89
C ASP A 221 -40.07 -40.08 35.43
N GLU A 222 -38.94 -39.62 35.98
CA GLU A 222 -38.81 -39.40 37.43
C GLU A 222 -38.59 -37.92 37.82
N LYS A 223 -39.65 -37.35 38.42
CA LYS A 223 -39.68 -36.23 39.40
C LYS A 223 -39.38 -34.79 38.92
N GLY A 224 -40.41 -33.93 38.98
CA GLY A 224 -40.25 -32.46 39.09
C GLY A 224 -41.34 -31.63 38.40
N GLY A 225 -41.80 -30.55 39.04
CA GLY A 225 -42.76 -29.60 38.45
C GLY A 225 -42.17 -28.80 37.26
N LYS A 226 -43.01 -28.18 36.43
CA LYS A 226 -42.60 -27.47 35.19
C LYS A 226 -41.44 -26.47 35.41
N ALA A 227 -41.45 -25.71 36.50
CA ALA A 227 -40.39 -24.75 36.83
C ALA A 227 -39.03 -25.42 37.14
N ALA A 228 -39.04 -26.62 37.76
CA ALA A 228 -37.83 -27.38 38.03
C ALA A 228 -37.19 -27.89 36.73
N LYS A 229 -38.01 -28.40 35.79
CA LYS A 229 -37.55 -28.85 34.46
C LYS A 229 -36.92 -27.73 33.63
N ILE A 230 -37.50 -26.52 33.67
CA ILE A 230 -36.94 -25.31 33.03
C ILE A 230 -35.57 -24.98 33.63
N ARG A 231 -35.48 -24.89 34.97
CA ARG A 231 -34.25 -24.54 35.67
C ARG A 231 -33.14 -25.55 35.40
N GLU A 232 -33.49 -26.83 35.37
CA GLU A 232 -32.56 -27.92 35.07
C GLU A 232 -32.08 -27.90 33.62
N SER A 233 -32.97 -27.65 32.66
CA SER A 233 -32.62 -27.50 31.24
C SER A 233 -31.64 -26.34 31.01
N ILE A 234 -31.89 -25.18 31.61
CA ILE A 234 -30.96 -24.03 31.54
C ILE A 234 -29.61 -24.38 32.18
N LYS A 235 -29.62 -25.01 33.36
CA LYS A 235 -28.39 -25.44 34.05
C LYS A 235 -27.59 -26.45 33.21
N LEU A 236 -28.27 -27.37 32.52
CA LEU A 236 -27.65 -28.35 31.64
C LEU A 236 -27.04 -27.69 30.39
N THR A 237 -27.71 -26.72 29.79
CA THR A 237 -27.18 -25.91 28.68
C THR A 237 -25.93 -25.15 29.12
N LEU A 238 -25.99 -24.42 30.24
CA LEU A 238 -24.85 -23.68 30.81
C LEU A 238 -23.67 -24.61 31.14
N LYS A 239 -23.91 -25.78 31.72
CA LYS A 239 -22.85 -26.76 31.98
C LYS A 239 -22.22 -27.29 30.69
N SER A 240 -23.00 -27.39 29.61
CA SER A 240 -22.53 -27.88 28.32
C SER A 240 -21.66 -26.87 27.57
N PHE A 241 -21.79 -25.56 27.83
CA PHE A 241 -20.87 -24.53 27.30
C PHE A 241 -19.43 -24.77 27.74
N PHE A 242 -19.23 -25.27 28.95
CA PHE A 242 -17.91 -25.54 29.53
C PHE A 242 -17.43 -26.97 29.32
N ASP A 243 -18.13 -27.76 28.49
CA ASP A 243 -17.65 -29.10 28.13
C ASP A 243 -16.38 -28.97 27.25
N PRO A 244 -15.29 -29.69 27.56
CA PRO A 244 -14.02 -29.55 26.84
C PRO A 244 -14.12 -29.84 25.33
N LEU A 245 -15.05 -30.71 24.90
CA LEU A 245 -15.26 -30.99 23.48
C LEU A 245 -16.02 -29.85 22.80
N VAL A 246 -17.01 -29.27 23.48
CA VAL A 246 -17.81 -28.15 22.97
C VAL A 246 -16.96 -26.88 22.87
N LEU A 247 -16.15 -26.59 23.88
CA LEU A 247 -15.21 -25.46 23.85
C LEU A 247 -14.22 -25.59 22.69
N GLN A 248 -13.71 -26.80 22.44
CA GLN A 248 -12.85 -27.04 21.27
C GLN A 248 -13.60 -26.92 19.95
N LEU A 249 -14.91 -27.20 19.87
CA LEU A 249 -15.67 -27.00 18.63
C LEU A 249 -16.08 -25.53 18.40
N SER A 250 -16.10 -24.70 19.44
CA SER A 250 -16.55 -23.31 19.34
C SER A 250 -15.87 -22.47 18.24
N PRO A 251 -14.56 -22.58 17.95
CA PRO A 251 -13.94 -21.80 16.89
C PRO A 251 -14.45 -22.17 15.49
N HIS A 252 -14.82 -23.44 15.27
CA HIS A 252 -15.43 -23.86 14.01
C HIS A 252 -16.85 -23.28 13.88
N PHE A 253 -17.63 -23.24 14.97
CA PHE A 253 -18.96 -22.64 14.94
C PHE A 253 -18.90 -21.12 14.68
N ILE A 254 -17.91 -20.43 15.24
CA ILE A 254 -17.62 -19.02 14.93
C ILE A 254 -17.34 -18.84 13.44
N TYR A 255 -16.42 -19.62 12.87
CA TYR A 255 -16.13 -19.58 11.43
C TYR A 255 -17.40 -19.77 10.58
N VAL A 256 -18.24 -20.77 10.89
CA VAL A 256 -19.47 -20.99 10.11
C VAL A 256 -20.44 -19.81 10.24
N GLY A 257 -20.51 -19.15 11.40
CA GLY A 257 -21.33 -17.94 11.58
C GLY A 257 -20.84 -16.75 10.75
N TRP A 258 -19.52 -16.54 10.75
CA TRP A 258 -18.85 -15.56 9.90
C TRP A 258 -19.14 -15.82 8.42
N GLN A 259 -18.91 -17.06 7.97
CA GLN A 259 -19.16 -17.49 6.60
C GLN A 259 -20.61 -17.23 6.17
N ASN A 260 -21.55 -17.59 7.04
CA ASN A 260 -22.97 -17.45 6.76
C ASN A 260 -23.35 -15.99 6.53
N SER A 261 -22.79 -15.09 7.33
CA SER A 261 -23.07 -13.66 7.20
C SER A 261 -22.44 -13.05 5.94
N ILE A 262 -21.31 -13.61 5.46
CA ILE A 262 -20.68 -13.17 4.20
C ILE A 262 -21.59 -13.46 3.01
N TRP A 263 -22.02 -14.71 2.82
CA TRP A 263 -22.82 -15.06 1.64
C TRP A 263 -24.26 -14.55 1.75
N LEU A 264 -24.82 -14.47 2.96
CA LEU A 264 -26.21 -14.06 3.18
C LEU A 264 -26.43 -12.54 3.10
N SER A 265 -25.40 -11.72 3.35
CA SER A 265 -25.59 -10.27 3.42
C SER A 265 -24.44 -9.48 2.79
N VAL A 266 -23.20 -9.73 3.20
CA VAL A 266 -22.06 -8.90 2.78
C VAL A 266 -21.82 -8.99 1.26
N TYR A 267 -21.64 -10.19 0.72
CA TYR A 267 -21.36 -10.38 -0.70
C TYR A 267 -22.52 -9.91 -1.60
N PRO A 268 -23.80 -10.24 -1.31
CA PRO A 268 -24.95 -9.66 -2.01
C PRO A 268 -24.96 -8.12 -2.04
N THR A 269 -24.57 -7.47 -0.94
CA THR A 269 -24.44 -6.00 -0.89
C THR A 269 -23.42 -5.51 -1.92
N THR A 270 -22.28 -6.20 -2.04
CA THR A 270 -21.25 -5.83 -3.04
C THR A 270 -21.73 -5.90 -4.48
N LEU A 271 -22.68 -6.79 -4.79
CA LEU A 271 -23.27 -6.89 -6.14
C LEU A 271 -24.09 -5.63 -6.50
N GLN A 272 -24.63 -4.93 -5.50
CA GLN A 272 -25.47 -3.75 -5.68
C GLN A 272 -24.70 -2.44 -5.57
N PHE A 273 -23.63 -2.42 -4.75
CA PHE A 273 -22.75 -1.26 -4.55
C PHE A 273 -21.66 -1.12 -5.61
N THR A 274 -21.54 -2.08 -6.53
CA THR A 274 -20.52 -2.05 -7.59
C THR A 274 -21.10 -1.47 -8.88
N GLN A 275 -20.54 -0.35 -9.35
CA GLN A 275 -21.04 0.38 -10.52
C GLN A 275 -21.15 -0.49 -11.79
N SER A 276 -20.19 -1.39 -12.04
CA SER A 276 -20.22 -2.22 -13.25
C SER A 276 -21.40 -3.19 -13.31
N LEU A 277 -22.02 -3.49 -12.17
CA LEU A 277 -23.18 -4.37 -12.03
C LEU A 277 -24.51 -3.60 -11.92
N SER A 278 -24.48 -2.26 -11.82
CA SER A 278 -25.69 -1.45 -11.59
C SER A 278 -26.73 -1.56 -12.72
N SER A 279 -26.27 -1.78 -13.95
CA SER A 279 -27.14 -2.05 -15.11
C SER A 279 -27.91 -3.37 -15.01
N SER A 280 -27.47 -4.29 -14.16
CA SER A 280 -28.04 -5.64 -14.00
C SER A 280 -28.94 -5.72 -12.76
N ILE A 281 -30.10 -5.07 -12.81
CA ILE A 281 -31.04 -4.93 -11.68
C ILE A 281 -31.53 -6.24 -11.04
N PHE A 282 -31.36 -7.38 -11.72
CA PHE A 282 -31.77 -8.72 -11.24
C PHE A 282 -30.60 -9.58 -10.73
N VAL A 283 -29.37 -9.03 -10.68
CA VAL A 283 -28.18 -9.82 -10.33
C VAL A 283 -28.30 -10.50 -8.96
N THR A 284 -28.86 -9.83 -7.97
CA THR A 284 -29.06 -10.37 -6.62
C THR A 284 -30.08 -11.52 -6.60
N ALA A 285 -31.18 -11.38 -7.35
CA ALA A 285 -32.17 -12.44 -7.49
C ALA A 285 -31.58 -13.69 -8.14
N TYR A 286 -30.82 -13.51 -9.23
CA TYR A 286 -30.16 -14.64 -9.89
C TYR A 286 -29.07 -15.28 -9.01
N TYR A 287 -28.34 -14.49 -8.22
CA TYR A 287 -27.42 -15.00 -7.20
C TYR A 287 -28.15 -15.90 -6.19
N GLY A 288 -29.30 -15.47 -5.68
CA GLY A 288 -30.14 -16.27 -4.76
C GLY A 288 -30.60 -17.58 -5.40
N MET A 289 -31.01 -17.55 -6.67
CA MET A 289 -31.40 -18.75 -7.42
C MET A 289 -30.24 -19.74 -7.59
N THR A 290 -29.05 -19.27 -7.97
CA THR A 290 -27.91 -20.17 -8.16
C THR A 290 -27.36 -20.70 -6.84
N PHE A 291 -27.46 -19.92 -5.76
CA PHE A 291 -27.19 -20.39 -4.39
C PHE A 291 -28.06 -21.60 -4.04
N SER A 292 -29.38 -21.49 -4.23
CA SER A 292 -30.33 -22.60 -4.07
C SER A 292 -29.93 -23.86 -4.84
N ILE A 293 -29.56 -23.69 -6.12
CA ILE A 293 -29.13 -24.80 -6.98
C ILE A 293 -27.85 -25.44 -6.43
N GLY A 294 -26.90 -24.64 -5.97
CA GLY A 294 -25.68 -25.11 -5.30
C GLY A 294 -25.98 -25.93 -4.05
N SER A 295 -26.80 -25.40 -3.14
CA SER A 295 -27.18 -26.09 -1.90
C SER A 295 -27.92 -27.41 -2.18
N LEU A 296 -28.84 -27.43 -3.16
CA LEU A 296 -29.55 -28.63 -3.59
C LEU A 296 -28.60 -29.67 -4.21
N THR A 297 -27.66 -29.21 -5.03
CA THR A 297 -26.64 -30.07 -5.64
C THR A 297 -25.80 -30.72 -4.55
N MET A 298 -25.34 -29.96 -3.56
CA MET A 298 -24.58 -30.53 -2.46
C MET A 298 -25.42 -31.52 -1.64
N GLY A 299 -26.66 -31.13 -1.28
CA GLY A 299 -27.59 -31.98 -0.51
C GLY A 299 -27.89 -33.32 -1.19
N THR A 300 -28.06 -33.33 -2.52
CA THR A 300 -28.28 -34.57 -3.29
C THR A 300 -27.02 -35.44 -3.40
N LEU A 301 -25.84 -34.82 -3.48
CA LEU A 301 -24.55 -35.54 -3.51
C LEU A 301 -24.17 -36.15 -2.15
N MET A 302 -24.64 -35.59 -1.03
CA MET A 302 -24.33 -36.08 0.32
C MET A 302 -24.66 -37.56 0.53
N GLY A 303 -25.84 -38.01 0.08
CA GLY A 303 -26.31 -39.39 0.30
C GLY A 303 -25.45 -40.46 -0.37
N PRO A 304 -25.14 -40.35 -1.68
CA PRO A 304 -24.21 -41.25 -2.36
C PRO A 304 -22.78 -41.19 -1.79
N LEU A 305 -22.30 -39.99 -1.44
CA LEU A 305 -20.95 -39.79 -0.90
C LEU A 305 -20.78 -40.39 0.49
N SER A 306 -21.78 -40.22 1.37
CA SER A 306 -21.74 -40.79 2.73
C SER A 306 -21.76 -42.32 2.75
N ARG A 307 -22.38 -42.97 1.75
CA ARG A 307 -22.35 -44.43 1.60
C ARG A 307 -21.01 -44.95 1.08
N ARG A 308 -20.31 -44.17 0.24
CA ARG A 308 -19.05 -44.58 -0.40
C ARG A 308 -17.82 -44.22 0.43
N ILE A 309 -17.90 -43.15 1.21
CA ILE A 309 -16.77 -42.61 1.99
C ILE A 309 -17.10 -42.73 3.47
N VAL A 310 -16.34 -43.55 4.19
CA VAL A 310 -16.48 -43.73 5.63
C VAL A 310 -16.29 -42.38 6.35
N ARG A 311 -17.26 -42.02 7.21
CA ARG A 311 -17.25 -40.78 8.00
C ARG A 311 -17.13 -39.52 7.13
N PHE A 312 -17.77 -39.52 5.96
CA PHE A 312 -17.77 -38.38 5.03
C PHE A 312 -18.04 -37.04 5.72
N GLY A 313 -19.05 -36.96 6.59
CA GLY A 313 -19.44 -35.74 7.31
C GLY A 313 -18.46 -35.25 8.39
N GLN A 314 -17.28 -35.85 8.52
CA GLN A 314 -16.19 -35.40 9.39
C GLN A 314 -15.05 -34.79 8.55
N THR A 315 -13.91 -35.46 8.44
CA THR A 315 -12.72 -34.95 7.74
C THR A 315 -12.93 -34.73 6.23
N PRO A 316 -13.53 -35.66 5.46
CA PRO A 316 -13.67 -35.48 4.01
C PRO A 316 -14.52 -34.27 3.61
N CYS A 317 -15.66 -34.05 4.28
CA CYS A 317 -16.53 -32.92 4.03
C CYS A 317 -15.87 -31.58 4.44
N LEU A 318 -15.06 -31.57 5.51
CA LEU A 318 -14.26 -30.38 5.86
C LEU A 318 -13.22 -30.04 4.79
N ILE A 319 -12.56 -31.03 4.18
CA ILE A 319 -11.59 -30.79 3.09
C ILE A 319 -12.30 -30.18 1.87
N LEU A 320 -13.47 -30.69 1.53
CA LEU A 320 -14.27 -30.12 0.44
C LEU A 320 -14.68 -28.68 0.74
N ALA A 321 -15.17 -28.41 1.96
CA ALA A 321 -15.49 -27.06 2.42
C ALA A 321 -14.27 -26.12 2.32
N ALA A 322 -13.08 -26.60 2.68
CA ALA A 322 -11.85 -25.82 2.58
C ALA A 322 -11.49 -25.43 1.15
N GLY A 323 -11.62 -26.35 0.20
CA GLY A 323 -11.35 -26.09 -1.21
C GLY A 323 -12.32 -25.07 -1.79
N LEU A 324 -13.62 -25.22 -1.46
CA LEU A 324 -14.66 -24.27 -1.86
C LEU A 324 -14.44 -22.89 -1.23
N GLN A 325 -14.04 -22.84 0.05
CA GLN A 325 -13.73 -21.60 0.76
C GLN A 325 -12.58 -20.85 0.09
N LEU A 326 -11.48 -21.56 -0.19
CA LEU A 326 -10.32 -20.97 -0.85
C LEU A 326 -10.68 -20.42 -2.24
N LEU A 327 -11.49 -21.17 -2.99
CA LEU A 327 -11.96 -20.75 -4.31
C LEU A 327 -12.84 -19.50 -4.22
N CYS A 328 -13.85 -19.48 -3.33
CA CYS A 328 -14.74 -18.34 -3.14
C CYS A 328 -13.96 -17.10 -2.69
N GLY A 329 -13.11 -17.21 -1.67
CA GLY A 329 -12.31 -16.09 -1.17
C GLY A 329 -11.35 -15.54 -2.22
N THR A 330 -10.75 -16.41 -3.05
CA THR A 330 -9.87 -15.98 -4.15
C THR A 330 -10.67 -15.24 -5.23
N LEU A 331 -11.84 -15.75 -5.62
CA LEU A 331 -12.68 -15.09 -6.62
C LEU A 331 -13.19 -13.73 -6.14
N ILE A 332 -13.58 -13.60 -4.88
CA ILE A 332 -13.99 -12.30 -4.29
C ILE A 332 -12.81 -11.33 -4.31
N LEU A 333 -11.63 -11.75 -3.84
CA LEU A 333 -10.42 -10.93 -3.84
C LEU A 333 -10.06 -10.39 -5.24
N LEU A 334 -10.20 -11.25 -6.27
CA LEU A 334 -9.84 -10.89 -7.64
C LEU A 334 -10.89 -10.04 -8.34
N SER A 335 -12.16 -10.12 -7.93
CA SER A 335 -13.28 -9.56 -8.70
C SER A 335 -14.09 -8.47 -8.01
N THR A 336 -14.04 -8.39 -6.68
CA THR A 336 -14.85 -7.44 -5.91
C THR A 336 -14.01 -6.22 -5.54
N PRO A 337 -14.48 -4.99 -5.81
CA PRO A 337 -13.79 -3.79 -5.36
C PRO A 337 -13.68 -3.74 -3.84
N ASN A 338 -12.64 -3.08 -3.34
CA ASN A 338 -12.30 -3.14 -1.91
C ASN A 338 -13.34 -2.45 -1.02
N MET A 339 -13.99 -1.40 -1.52
CA MET A 339 -14.95 -0.59 -0.76
C MET A 339 -16.40 -1.04 -0.93
N SER A 340 -16.69 -2.03 -1.78
CA SER A 340 -18.07 -2.42 -2.13
C SER A 340 -18.88 -3.04 -1.00
N THR A 341 -18.27 -3.33 0.15
CA THR A 341 -18.97 -3.77 1.37
C THR A 341 -19.40 -2.61 2.25
N ILE A 342 -18.84 -1.42 2.07
CA ILE A 342 -19.08 -0.25 2.93
C ILE A 342 -20.04 0.69 2.23
N SER A 343 -19.72 1.10 1.00
CA SER A 343 -20.49 2.10 0.26
C SER A 343 -20.50 1.81 -1.24
N PRO A 344 -21.48 2.36 -1.98
CA PRO A 344 -21.44 2.40 -3.43
C PRO A 344 -20.12 3.03 -3.93
N ASN A 345 -19.46 2.40 -4.91
CA ASN A 345 -18.19 2.89 -5.46
C ASN A 345 -17.94 2.42 -6.91
N ASP A 346 -17.06 3.12 -7.61
CA ASP A 346 -16.57 2.82 -8.96
C ASP A 346 -15.12 2.29 -8.99
N ASP A 347 -14.63 1.83 -7.83
CA ASP A 347 -13.26 1.34 -7.71
C ASP A 347 -13.03 0.13 -8.65
N PRO A 348 -11.85 0.05 -9.31
CA PRO A 348 -11.53 -1.10 -10.13
C PRO A 348 -11.28 -2.34 -9.27
N SER A 349 -11.71 -3.50 -9.76
CA SER A 349 -11.35 -4.79 -9.16
C SER A 349 -9.88 -5.18 -9.43
N LEU A 350 -9.38 -6.15 -8.66
CA LEU A 350 -7.95 -6.48 -8.66
C LEU A 350 -7.46 -7.16 -9.95
N LEU A 351 -8.29 -7.98 -10.60
CA LEU A 351 -7.91 -8.65 -11.86
C LEU A 351 -9.09 -8.88 -12.80
N ILE A 352 -10.21 -9.34 -12.25
CA ILE A 352 -11.38 -9.77 -13.01
C ILE A 352 -12.46 -8.71 -12.86
N PRO A 353 -12.91 -8.02 -13.93
CA PRO A 353 -14.00 -7.06 -13.80
C PRO A 353 -15.28 -7.78 -13.31
N PRO A 354 -15.98 -7.23 -12.30
CA PRO A 354 -17.21 -7.82 -11.79
C PRO A 354 -18.24 -7.91 -12.92
N ASN A 355 -18.80 -9.10 -13.11
CA ASN A 355 -19.77 -9.40 -14.16
C ASN A 355 -20.82 -10.41 -13.67
N VAL A 356 -21.97 -10.42 -14.34
CA VAL A 356 -23.11 -11.28 -13.96
C VAL A 356 -22.74 -12.77 -13.94
N PRO A 357 -22.10 -13.37 -14.96
CA PRO A 357 -21.71 -14.78 -14.94
C PRO A 357 -20.89 -15.18 -13.70
N LEU A 358 -19.97 -14.31 -13.26
CA LEU A 358 -19.17 -14.55 -12.07
C LEU A 358 -20.03 -14.49 -10.79
N ALA A 359 -20.95 -13.53 -10.68
CA ALA A 359 -21.89 -13.47 -9.55
C ALA A 359 -22.75 -14.74 -9.45
N LEU A 360 -23.22 -15.26 -10.59
CA LEU A 360 -23.98 -16.52 -10.65
C LEU A 360 -23.14 -17.73 -10.20
N ALA A 361 -21.90 -17.81 -10.68
CA ALA A 361 -20.95 -18.85 -10.27
C ALA A 361 -20.66 -18.78 -8.76
N MET A 362 -20.49 -17.56 -8.22
CA MET A 362 -20.30 -17.34 -6.79
C MET A 362 -21.50 -17.79 -5.96
N GLY A 363 -22.73 -17.50 -6.40
CA GLY A 363 -23.95 -18.02 -5.76
C GLY A 363 -23.93 -19.55 -5.67
N PHE A 364 -23.70 -20.22 -6.80
CA PHE A 364 -23.60 -21.70 -6.83
C PHE A 364 -22.52 -22.25 -5.90
N LEU A 365 -21.32 -21.65 -5.90
CA LEU A 365 -20.20 -22.08 -5.04
C LEU A 365 -20.50 -21.87 -3.56
N PHE A 366 -21.12 -20.75 -3.18
CA PHE A 366 -21.55 -20.49 -1.82
C PHE A 366 -22.62 -21.49 -1.37
N GLY A 367 -23.55 -21.86 -2.25
CA GLY A 367 -24.54 -22.90 -1.96
C GLY A 367 -23.90 -24.27 -1.67
N LEU A 368 -22.90 -24.66 -2.46
CA LEU A 368 -22.14 -25.89 -2.20
C LEU A 368 -21.41 -25.84 -0.85
N LEU A 369 -20.78 -24.69 -0.56
CA LEU A 369 -20.02 -24.46 0.67
C LEU A 369 -20.91 -24.47 1.91
N ASP A 370 -22.06 -23.80 1.87
CA ASP A 370 -23.04 -23.80 2.97
C ASP A 370 -23.51 -25.23 3.25
N GLY A 371 -23.83 -26.00 2.21
CA GLY A 371 -24.20 -27.42 2.34
C GLY A 371 -23.13 -28.25 3.06
N CYS A 372 -21.84 -28.00 2.77
CA CYS A 372 -20.72 -28.67 3.46
C CYS A 372 -20.61 -28.24 4.92
N ASN A 373 -20.60 -26.92 5.19
CA ASN A 373 -20.48 -26.38 6.55
C ASN A 373 -21.65 -26.81 7.44
N ASN A 374 -22.86 -26.81 6.90
CA ASN A 374 -24.06 -27.28 7.57
C ASN A 374 -23.97 -28.76 7.94
N THR A 375 -23.44 -29.59 7.03
CA THR A 375 -23.21 -31.02 7.27
C THR A 375 -22.16 -31.25 8.35
N ASN A 376 -21.00 -30.61 8.26
CA ASN A 376 -19.94 -30.68 9.27
C ASN A 376 -20.46 -30.32 10.67
N ARG A 377 -21.19 -29.20 10.78
CA ARG A 377 -21.78 -28.77 12.06
C ARG A 377 -22.75 -29.81 12.60
N THR A 378 -23.69 -30.28 11.77
CA THR A 378 -24.77 -31.17 12.20
C THR A 378 -24.23 -32.52 12.65
N VAL A 379 -23.30 -33.11 11.89
CA VAL A 379 -22.64 -34.37 12.23
C VAL A 379 -21.81 -34.21 13.50
N MET A 380 -21.10 -33.09 13.67
CA MET A 380 -20.34 -32.88 14.90
C MET A 380 -21.21 -32.66 16.13
N CYS A 381 -22.31 -31.92 16.03
CA CYS A 381 -23.24 -31.75 17.14
C CYS A 381 -23.84 -33.09 17.59
N ALA A 382 -24.10 -34.00 16.65
CA ALA A 382 -24.65 -35.33 16.94
C ALA A 382 -23.61 -36.30 17.53
N THR A 383 -22.35 -36.21 17.11
CA THR A 383 -21.29 -37.16 17.48
C THR A 383 -20.48 -36.74 18.70
N ALA A 384 -20.35 -35.43 18.99
CA ALA A 384 -19.54 -34.94 20.09
C ALA A 384 -20.12 -35.27 21.47
N LEU A 385 -21.42 -35.02 21.68
CA LEU A 385 -22.13 -35.36 22.92
C LEU A 385 -23.54 -35.89 22.61
N PRO A 386 -23.68 -37.19 22.28
CA PRO A 386 -24.96 -37.77 21.85
C PRO A 386 -26.12 -37.56 22.85
N ALA A 387 -25.84 -37.67 24.15
CA ALA A 387 -26.83 -37.49 25.22
C ALA A 387 -27.26 -36.01 25.42
N LYS A 388 -26.50 -35.05 24.90
CA LYS A 388 -26.77 -33.60 25.03
C LYS A 388 -26.89 -32.90 23.68
N ARG A 389 -27.30 -33.63 22.64
CA ARG A 389 -27.35 -33.16 21.24
C ARG A 389 -28.09 -31.82 21.07
N ALA A 390 -29.21 -31.63 21.79
CA ALA A 390 -30.02 -30.42 21.68
C ALA A 390 -29.29 -29.21 22.27
N GLN A 391 -28.57 -29.41 23.38
CA GLN A 391 -27.74 -28.39 24.00
C GLN A 391 -26.53 -28.05 23.13
N VAL A 392 -25.84 -29.05 22.55
CA VAL A 392 -24.70 -28.79 21.65
C VAL A 392 -25.14 -28.06 20.39
N PHE A 393 -26.29 -28.41 19.81
CA PHE A 393 -26.85 -27.69 18.67
C PHE A 393 -27.20 -26.24 19.01
N ALA A 394 -27.80 -26.00 20.18
CA ALA A 394 -28.08 -24.64 20.65
C ALA A 394 -26.79 -23.82 20.86
N ILE A 395 -25.74 -24.43 21.41
CA ILE A 395 -24.43 -23.78 21.58
C ILE A 395 -23.76 -23.50 20.23
N ALA A 396 -23.87 -24.41 19.26
CA ALA A 396 -23.36 -24.17 17.91
C ALA A 396 -24.04 -22.96 17.27
N ARG A 397 -25.37 -22.85 17.37
CA ARG A 397 -26.13 -21.70 16.88
C ARG A 397 -25.83 -20.41 17.66
N PHE A 398 -25.58 -20.50 18.97
CA PHE A 398 -25.12 -19.38 19.79
C PHE A 398 -23.83 -18.75 19.21
N TYR A 399 -22.80 -19.57 18.98
CA TYR A 399 -21.52 -19.07 18.46
C TYR A 399 -21.63 -18.56 17.01
N GLN A 400 -22.50 -19.16 16.20
CA GLN A 400 -22.78 -18.68 14.85
C GLN A 400 -23.41 -17.28 14.88
N ALA A 401 -24.44 -17.09 15.70
CA ALA A 401 -25.12 -15.83 15.85
C ALA A 401 -24.22 -14.76 16.46
N LEU A 402 -23.38 -15.11 17.46
CA LEU A 402 -22.36 -14.20 17.99
C LEU A 402 -21.42 -13.70 16.88
N SER A 403 -20.85 -14.63 16.09
CA SER A 403 -19.92 -14.27 15.03
C SER A 403 -20.57 -13.45 13.93
N GLY A 404 -21.82 -13.76 13.55
CA GLY A 404 -22.56 -13.01 12.55
C GLY A 404 -22.86 -11.58 13.03
N SER A 405 -23.24 -11.43 14.31
CA SER A 405 -23.46 -10.11 14.91
C SER A 405 -22.18 -9.26 14.89
N ILE A 406 -21.04 -9.84 15.26
CA ILE A 406 -19.74 -9.15 15.24
C ILE A 406 -19.38 -8.70 13.82
N LEU A 407 -19.49 -9.61 12.81
CA LEU A 407 -19.17 -9.24 11.42
C LEU A 407 -20.06 -8.10 10.95
N LEU A 408 -21.39 -8.24 11.09
CA LEU A 408 -22.34 -7.28 10.55
C LEU A 408 -22.22 -5.90 11.24
N PHE A 409 -21.93 -5.86 12.54
CA PHE A 409 -21.66 -4.59 13.22
C PHE A 409 -20.34 -3.94 12.78
N ALA A 410 -19.35 -4.74 12.40
CA ALA A 410 -18.07 -4.28 11.90
C ALA A 410 -18.05 -4.04 10.37
N SER A 411 -19.07 -4.47 9.63
CA SER A 411 -19.14 -4.33 8.16
C SER A 411 -18.93 -2.90 7.66
N PRO A 412 -19.47 -1.85 8.32
CA PRO A 412 -19.25 -0.45 7.92
C PRO A 412 -17.78 0.03 7.95
N ILE A 413 -16.91 -0.66 8.69
CA ILE A 413 -15.50 -0.24 8.87
C ILE A 413 -14.51 -1.25 8.29
N LEU A 414 -14.97 -2.43 7.88
CA LEU A 414 -14.13 -3.48 7.33
C LEU A 414 -14.24 -3.47 5.81
N THR A 415 -13.11 -3.26 5.13
CA THR A 415 -13.05 -3.41 3.67
C THR A 415 -13.15 -4.89 3.29
N THR A 416 -13.52 -5.18 2.04
CA THR A 416 -13.64 -6.54 1.51
C THR A 416 -12.41 -7.39 1.84
N TYR A 417 -11.20 -6.84 1.72
CA TYR A 417 -9.96 -7.56 1.96
C TYR A 417 -9.72 -7.91 3.43
N TRP A 418 -10.06 -7.01 4.36
CA TRP A 418 -9.96 -7.30 5.79
C TRP A 418 -10.94 -8.39 6.21
N MET A 419 -12.16 -8.37 5.66
CA MET A 419 -13.15 -9.42 5.91
C MET A 419 -12.65 -10.80 5.46
N LEU A 420 -12.10 -10.91 4.24
CA LEU A 420 -11.52 -12.15 3.72
C LEU A 420 -10.29 -12.61 4.52
N GLY A 421 -9.46 -11.67 4.99
CA GLY A 421 -8.31 -11.97 5.83
C GLY A 421 -8.73 -12.58 7.18
N ILE A 422 -9.72 -11.99 7.84
CA ILE A 422 -10.28 -12.51 9.10
C ILE A 422 -10.95 -13.86 8.88
N GLU A 423 -11.74 -14.01 7.81
CA GLU A 423 -12.38 -15.27 7.41
C GLU A 423 -11.35 -16.41 7.23
N ALA A 424 -10.24 -16.14 6.55
CA ALA A 424 -9.16 -17.11 6.36
C ALA A 424 -8.52 -17.54 7.69
N ILE A 425 -8.30 -16.60 8.61
CA ILE A 425 -7.76 -16.89 9.96
C ILE A 425 -8.75 -17.75 10.76
N LEU A 426 -10.02 -17.34 10.79
CA LEU A 426 -11.09 -18.07 11.48
C LEU A 426 -11.24 -19.48 10.92
N PHE A 427 -11.16 -19.64 9.60
CA PHE A 427 -11.20 -20.95 8.95
C PHE A 427 -10.08 -21.87 9.42
N VAL A 428 -8.83 -21.40 9.46
CA VAL A 428 -7.67 -22.21 9.91
C VAL A 428 -7.82 -22.64 11.35
N ILE A 429 -8.18 -21.71 12.23
CA ILE A 429 -8.38 -21.98 13.65
C ILE A 429 -9.52 -22.98 13.80
N GLY A 430 -10.68 -22.71 13.19
CA GLY A 430 -11.86 -23.57 13.22
C GLY A 430 -11.58 -24.98 12.70
N ALA A 431 -10.95 -25.12 11.53
CA ALA A 431 -10.60 -26.40 10.94
C ALA A 431 -9.60 -27.18 11.81
N SER A 432 -8.59 -26.51 12.38
CA SER A 432 -7.59 -27.15 13.25
C SER A 432 -8.22 -27.76 14.49
N PHE A 433 -9.08 -26.99 15.16
CA PHE A 433 -9.79 -27.41 16.36
C PHE A 433 -10.84 -28.49 16.04
N TYR A 434 -11.56 -28.37 14.92
CA TYR A 434 -12.47 -29.39 14.44
C TYR A 434 -11.78 -30.75 14.24
N LEU A 435 -10.65 -30.77 13.53
CA LEU A 435 -9.88 -32.00 13.28
C LEU A 435 -9.34 -32.62 14.56
N ARG A 436 -8.97 -31.79 15.55
CA ARG A 436 -8.57 -32.26 16.88
C ARG A 436 -9.73 -32.96 17.60
N VAL A 437 -10.94 -32.42 17.54
CA VAL A 437 -12.12 -33.08 18.13
C VAL A 437 -12.43 -34.38 17.40
N VAL A 438 -12.35 -34.39 16.07
CA VAL A 438 -12.53 -35.62 15.27
C VAL A 438 -11.50 -36.70 15.65
N SER A 439 -10.25 -36.36 15.92
CA SER A 439 -9.23 -37.33 16.33
C SER A 439 -9.48 -37.86 17.75
N LEU A 440 -9.95 -37.02 18.68
CA LEU A 440 -10.32 -37.43 20.04
C LEU A 440 -11.50 -38.41 20.04
N LEU A 441 -12.50 -38.19 19.19
CA LEU A 441 -13.66 -39.07 19.05
C LEU A 441 -13.31 -40.39 18.35
N ASN A 442 -12.25 -40.40 17.52
CA ASN A 442 -11.86 -41.53 16.71
C ASN A 442 -10.44 -42.02 17.07
N LYS A 443 -10.31 -42.84 18.11
CA LYS A 443 -9.02 -43.37 18.63
C LYS A 443 -8.11 -44.07 17.60
N SER A 444 -8.60 -44.43 16.39
CA SER A 444 -7.81 -45.03 15.30
C SER A 444 -7.26 -44.04 14.27
N HIS A 445 -7.56 -42.74 14.38
CA HIS A 445 -7.12 -41.73 13.42
C HIS A 445 -5.76 -41.14 13.83
N ARG A 446 -4.68 -41.53 13.13
CA ARG A 446 -3.37 -40.85 13.27
C ARG A 446 -3.53 -39.35 12.92
N PRO A 447 -2.87 -38.43 13.65
CA PRO A 447 -2.86 -37.02 13.28
C PRO A 447 -2.24 -36.89 11.89
N SER A 448 -3.05 -36.54 10.90
CA SER A 448 -2.64 -36.49 9.51
C SER A 448 -1.76 -35.27 9.25
N ARG A 449 -0.86 -35.36 8.26
CA ARG A 449 -0.13 -34.23 7.64
C ARG A 449 -1.05 -33.10 7.13
N MET A 450 -2.35 -33.21 7.32
CA MET A 450 -3.41 -32.31 6.87
C MET A 450 -3.41 -30.97 7.63
N GLY A 451 -3.05 -30.96 8.92
CA GLY A 451 -2.91 -29.70 9.68
C GLY A 451 -1.82 -28.79 9.11
N PHE A 452 -0.80 -29.37 8.48
CA PHE A 452 0.22 -28.62 7.74
C PHE A 452 -0.31 -28.08 6.40
N PHE A 453 -1.11 -28.88 5.67
CA PHE A 453 -1.77 -28.45 4.44
C PHE A 453 -2.68 -27.22 4.63
N PHE A 454 -3.51 -27.22 5.68
CA PHE A 454 -4.39 -26.07 5.97
C PHE A 454 -3.62 -24.79 6.33
N LYS A 455 -2.51 -24.94 7.08
CA LYS A 455 -1.60 -23.81 7.37
C LYS A 455 -0.93 -23.29 6.09
N LEU A 456 -0.53 -24.19 5.18
CA LEU A 456 0.10 -23.82 3.91
C LEU A 456 -0.88 -23.08 2.98
N CYS A 457 -2.13 -23.54 2.88
CA CYS A 457 -3.17 -22.86 2.10
C CYS A 457 -3.47 -21.45 2.63
N ALA A 458 -3.49 -21.27 3.94
CA ALA A 458 -3.75 -19.96 4.55
C ALA A 458 -2.57 -18.99 4.42
N VAL A 459 -1.33 -19.47 4.60
CA VAL A 459 -0.14 -18.67 4.31
C VAL A 459 -0.07 -18.30 2.83
N GLY A 460 -0.44 -19.22 1.94
CA GLY A 460 -0.57 -18.96 0.50
C GLY A 460 -1.63 -17.90 0.18
N LEU A 461 -2.81 -17.98 0.79
CA LEU A 461 -3.89 -17.01 0.61
C LEU A 461 -3.55 -15.64 1.20
N LEU A 462 -2.97 -15.58 2.41
CA LEU A 462 -2.48 -14.33 3.01
C LEU A 462 -1.34 -13.74 2.18
N GLY A 463 -0.44 -14.58 1.67
CA GLY A 463 0.62 -14.15 0.74
C GLY A 463 0.04 -13.56 -0.56
N LEU A 464 -0.98 -14.19 -1.14
CA LEU A 464 -1.68 -13.67 -2.32
C LEU A 464 -2.43 -12.37 -2.03
N ILE A 465 -3.08 -12.23 -0.86
CA ILE A 465 -3.79 -11.01 -0.46
C ILE A 465 -2.82 -9.85 -0.28
N PHE A 466 -1.73 -10.03 0.49
CA PHE A 466 -0.83 -8.93 0.84
C PHE A 466 0.24 -8.63 -0.21
N PHE A 467 0.83 -9.67 -0.84
CA PHE A 467 1.88 -9.49 -1.85
C PHE A 467 1.35 -9.53 -3.28
N GLY A 468 0.29 -10.30 -3.55
CA GLY A 468 -0.31 -10.36 -4.88
C GLY A 468 -0.84 -9.00 -5.35
N GLN A 469 -1.40 -8.19 -4.45
CA GLN A 469 -1.83 -6.82 -4.77
C GLN A 469 -0.69 -5.90 -5.19
N ARG A 470 0.43 -5.95 -4.46
CA ARG A 470 1.63 -5.17 -4.79
C ARG A 470 2.25 -5.63 -6.10
N LEU A 471 2.32 -6.94 -6.32
CA LEU A 471 2.86 -7.51 -7.56
C LEU A 471 1.96 -7.21 -8.77
N LEU A 472 0.63 -7.29 -8.62
CA LEU A 472 -0.32 -6.96 -9.67
C LEU A 472 -0.35 -5.47 -9.99
N LYS A 473 -0.28 -4.60 -8.97
CA LYS A 473 -0.11 -3.16 -9.19
C LYS A 473 1.21 -2.89 -9.92
N ALA A 474 2.32 -3.44 -9.44
CA ALA A 474 3.62 -3.29 -10.10
C ALA A 474 3.60 -3.83 -11.54
N TRP A 475 2.87 -4.91 -11.82
CA TRP A 475 2.69 -5.47 -13.15
C TRP A 475 1.83 -4.57 -14.05
N ARG A 476 0.69 -4.08 -13.55
CA ARG A 476 -0.17 -3.12 -14.28
C ARG A 476 0.60 -1.84 -14.61
N ASP A 477 1.28 -1.28 -13.61
CA ASP A 477 2.13 -0.10 -13.78
C ASP A 477 3.23 -0.38 -14.80
N HIS A 478 3.86 -1.55 -14.77
CA HIS A 478 4.86 -1.97 -15.76
C HIS A 478 4.26 -2.08 -17.17
N CYS A 479 3.11 -2.72 -17.33
CA CYS A 479 2.41 -2.84 -18.62
C CYS A 479 2.02 -1.47 -19.18
N HIS A 480 1.44 -0.60 -18.35
CA HIS A 480 1.04 0.75 -18.74
C HIS A 480 2.25 1.59 -19.17
N ARG A 481 3.34 1.55 -18.40
CA ARG A 481 4.60 2.21 -18.77
C ARG A 481 5.14 1.68 -20.10
N LYS A 482 5.11 0.36 -20.30
CA LYS A 482 5.59 -0.29 -21.54
C LYS A 482 4.77 0.12 -22.76
N GLU A 483 3.45 0.28 -22.62
CA GLU A 483 2.57 0.77 -23.68
C GLU A 483 2.93 2.20 -24.10
N LEU A 484 3.12 3.10 -23.13
CA LEU A 484 3.49 4.49 -23.39
C LEU A 484 4.91 4.61 -23.98
N THR A 485 5.86 3.79 -23.53
CA THR A 485 7.24 3.83 -24.03
C THR A 485 7.46 3.10 -25.34
N ALA A 486 6.53 2.27 -25.81
CA ALA A 486 6.67 1.51 -27.05
C ALA A 486 6.87 2.42 -28.28
N LYS A 487 6.37 3.65 -28.23
CA LYS A 487 6.50 4.66 -29.29
C LYS A 487 7.82 5.45 -29.23
N MET A 488 8.60 5.29 -28.16
CA MET A 488 9.86 6.02 -27.96
C MET A 488 11.05 5.24 -28.54
N PRO A 489 12.02 5.92 -29.18
CA PRO A 489 13.19 5.26 -29.74
C PRO A 489 14.11 4.68 -28.64
N GLY A 490 14.77 3.56 -28.93
CA GLY A 490 15.66 2.84 -28.01
C GLY A 490 15.24 1.39 -27.74
N ASP A 491 16.17 0.55 -27.29
CA ASP A 491 15.90 -0.83 -26.89
C ASP A 491 15.23 -0.93 -25.50
N GLU A 492 14.53 -2.04 -25.25
CA GLU A 492 13.89 -2.34 -23.96
C GLU A 492 14.85 -3.04 -22.97
N GLY A 493 16.07 -3.38 -23.42
CA GLY A 493 17.03 -4.19 -22.68
C GLY A 493 16.66 -5.68 -22.62
N ILE A 494 17.27 -6.39 -21.68
CA ILE A 494 17.07 -7.82 -21.44
C ILE A 494 15.69 -8.04 -20.80
N PRO A 495 14.90 -9.06 -21.21
CA PRO A 495 13.62 -9.35 -20.58
C PRO A 495 13.73 -9.43 -19.04
N PHE A 496 12.75 -8.84 -18.34
CA PHE A 496 12.67 -8.70 -16.87
C PHE A 496 13.71 -7.79 -16.22
N PHE A 497 14.98 -7.82 -16.62
CA PHE A 497 16.05 -7.01 -16.02
C PHE A 497 16.21 -5.63 -16.66
N GLY A 498 15.69 -5.44 -17.87
CA GLY A 498 15.93 -4.27 -18.69
C GLY A 498 17.42 -4.07 -18.94
N HIS A 499 17.91 -2.90 -18.56
CA HIS A 499 19.28 -2.44 -18.73
C HIS A 499 20.13 -2.63 -17.46
N LEU A 500 19.56 -3.18 -16.38
CA LEU A 500 20.24 -3.28 -15.08
C LEU A 500 21.61 -3.97 -15.18
N LEU A 501 21.71 -5.06 -15.96
CA LEU A 501 22.94 -5.83 -16.11
C LEU A 501 24.05 -5.07 -16.84
N ASP A 502 23.71 -4.04 -17.60
CA ASP A 502 24.68 -3.18 -18.29
C ASP A 502 25.44 -2.26 -17.33
N PHE A 503 24.89 -2.04 -16.12
CA PHE A 503 25.51 -1.20 -15.09
C PHE A 503 26.48 -1.98 -14.18
N GLY A 504 26.33 -3.31 -14.12
CA GLY A 504 27.17 -4.18 -13.30
C GLY A 504 27.30 -3.70 -11.85
N ASN A 505 28.49 -3.89 -11.26
CA ASN A 505 28.84 -3.46 -9.90
C ASN A 505 29.69 -2.17 -9.87
N SER A 506 29.77 -1.38 -10.95
CA SER A 506 30.77 -0.31 -11.04
C SER A 506 30.18 1.08 -11.26
N ASP A 507 30.61 2.05 -10.44
CA ASP A 507 30.32 3.49 -10.55
C ASP A 507 30.85 4.14 -11.85
N ILE A 508 31.58 3.35 -12.66
CA ILE A 508 32.12 3.68 -13.99
C ILE A 508 31.06 3.51 -15.09
N ALA A 509 30.08 2.63 -14.92
CA ALA A 509 29.12 2.33 -15.98
C ALA A 509 28.28 3.56 -16.36
N LEU A 510 27.97 4.43 -15.40
CA LEU A 510 27.27 5.69 -15.67
C LEU A 510 28.07 6.62 -16.58
N SER A 511 29.39 6.70 -16.41
CA SER A 511 30.26 7.57 -17.20
C SER A 511 30.69 6.96 -18.54
N THR A 512 30.37 5.69 -18.81
CA THR A 512 30.80 4.96 -20.02
C THR A 512 29.62 4.43 -20.83
N THR A 513 28.81 3.54 -20.25
CA THR A 513 27.69 2.84 -20.90
C THR A 513 26.58 3.81 -21.32
N VAL A 514 26.17 4.73 -20.43
CA VAL A 514 25.07 5.68 -20.73
C VAL A 514 25.46 6.66 -21.84
N PRO A 515 26.64 7.30 -21.84
CA PRO A 515 27.10 8.10 -22.97
C PRO A 515 27.19 7.34 -24.28
N ALA A 516 27.64 6.08 -24.27
CA ALA A 516 27.69 5.26 -25.49
C ALA A 516 26.30 5.02 -26.09
N ARG A 517 25.29 4.75 -25.24
CA ARG A 517 23.88 4.64 -25.65
C ARG A 517 23.35 5.97 -26.18
N CYS A 518 23.64 7.08 -25.48
CA CYS A 518 23.26 8.42 -25.90
C CYS A 518 23.82 8.77 -27.30
N ARG A 519 25.09 8.44 -27.59
CA ARG A 519 25.70 8.69 -28.91
C ARG A 519 24.96 7.94 -30.03
N ARG A 520 24.66 6.66 -29.82
CA ARG A 520 23.88 5.85 -30.79
C ARG A 520 22.49 6.45 -31.02
N LEU A 521 21.82 6.89 -29.96
CA LEU A 521 20.47 7.44 -30.07
C LEU A 521 20.42 8.78 -30.81
N ARG A 522 21.40 9.66 -30.59
CA ARG A 522 21.50 10.95 -31.29
C ARG A 522 21.70 10.84 -32.80
N ALA A 523 22.21 9.70 -33.26
CA ALA A 523 22.37 9.40 -34.68
C ALA A 523 21.03 9.03 -35.37
N ILE A 524 20.01 8.66 -34.59
CA ILE A 524 18.66 8.39 -35.09
C ILE A 524 17.90 9.72 -35.22
N GLU A 525 17.15 9.88 -36.31
CA GLU A 525 16.28 11.04 -36.51
C GLU A 525 15.24 11.13 -35.38
N GLY A 526 15.10 12.31 -34.76
CA GLY A 526 14.23 12.50 -33.60
C GLY A 526 14.76 11.96 -32.26
N GLY A 527 15.96 11.37 -32.20
CA GLY A 527 16.57 10.84 -30.97
C GLY A 527 16.98 11.90 -29.96
N ARG A 528 16.01 12.44 -29.19
CA ARG A 528 16.20 13.52 -28.22
C ARG A 528 15.98 13.13 -26.76
N ILE A 529 15.50 11.92 -26.50
CA ILE A 529 15.26 11.37 -25.17
C ILE A 529 15.71 9.91 -25.12
N LEU A 530 16.54 9.57 -24.14
CA LEU A 530 16.94 8.19 -23.88
C LEU A 530 16.04 7.59 -22.78
N LYS A 531 15.54 6.38 -23.00
CA LYS A 531 14.83 5.59 -21.99
C LYS A 531 15.71 4.43 -21.52
N LEU A 532 15.65 4.12 -20.22
CA LEU A 532 16.33 2.99 -19.61
C LEU A 532 15.40 2.30 -18.61
N TRP A 533 15.39 0.98 -18.63
CA TRP A 533 14.66 0.13 -17.69
C TRP A 533 15.61 -0.46 -16.65
N LEU A 534 15.30 -0.33 -15.37
CA LEU A 534 15.96 -1.01 -14.26
C LEU A 534 14.91 -1.87 -13.55
N ILE A 535 14.71 -3.09 -14.03
CA ILE A 535 13.58 -3.97 -13.64
C ILE A 535 12.23 -3.28 -13.92
N ASN A 536 11.55 -2.76 -12.89
CA ASN A 536 10.27 -2.06 -13.02
C ASN A 536 10.43 -0.53 -12.99
N VAL A 537 11.63 -0.02 -12.67
CA VAL A 537 11.93 1.40 -12.66
C VAL A 537 12.26 1.83 -14.09
N LEU A 538 11.60 2.89 -14.54
CA LEU A 538 11.78 3.44 -15.87
C LEU A 538 12.39 4.84 -15.72
N ALA A 539 13.55 5.04 -16.33
CA ALA A 539 14.32 6.27 -16.26
C ALA A 539 14.45 6.92 -17.64
N PHE A 540 14.14 8.22 -17.72
CA PHE A 540 14.23 9.02 -18.93
C PHE A 540 15.33 10.08 -18.84
N PHE A 541 16.10 10.27 -19.90
CA PHE A 541 17.21 11.21 -19.99
C PHE A 541 16.99 12.15 -21.17
N PRO A 542 16.58 13.42 -20.92
CA PRO A 542 16.60 14.46 -21.94
C PRO A 542 18.03 14.66 -22.47
N LEU A 543 18.21 14.69 -23.79
CA LEU A 543 19.54 14.74 -24.42
C LEU A 543 19.97 16.13 -24.91
N ASP A 544 19.10 17.14 -24.77
CA ASP A 544 19.35 18.55 -25.05
C ASP A 544 18.61 19.46 -24.06
N GLY A 545 18.98 20.75 -24.03
CA GLY A 545 18.43 21.73 -23.11
C GLY A 545 16.94 22.00 -23.32
N HIS A 546 16.46 21.96 -24.56
CA HIS A 546 15.03 22.14 -24.85
C HIS A 546 14.20 21.02 -24.22
N MET A 547 14.58 19.75 -24.37
CA MET A 547 13.88 18.63 -23.71
C MET A 547 14.01 18.71 -22.19
N ALA A 548 15.17 19.11 -21.66
CA ALA A 548 15.38 19.28 -20.22
C ALA A 548 14.55 20.44 -19.64
N SER A 549 14.19 21.45 -20.43
CA SER A 549 13.45 22.64 -19.97
C SER A 549 12.09 22.28 -19.38
N TYR A 550 11.39 21.28 -19.94
CA TYR A 550 10.09 20.79 -19.49
C TYR A 550 10.09 20.38 -18.01
N ILE A 551 11.16 19.72 -17.56
CA ILE A 551 11.29 19.31 -16.15
C ILE A 551 12.00 20.37 -15.30
N LEU A 552 12.98 21.08 -15.86
CA LEU A 552 13.76 22.08 -15.13
C LEU A 552 12.87 23.24 -14.68
N HIS A 553 11.95 23.67 -15.54
CA HIS A 553 11.04 24.79 -15.30
C HIS A 553 9.67 24.37 -14.73
N SER A 554 9.43 23.07 -14.52
CA SER A 554 8.17 22.60 -13.93
C SER A 554 8.04 23.05 -12.47
N SER A 555 6.87 23.61 -12.13
CA SER A 555 6.48 23.98 -10.76
C SER A 555 5.77 22.84 -10.02
N THR A 556 5.26 21.83 -10.73
CA THR A 556 4.51 20.70 -10.18
C THR A 556 5.40 19.46 -10.00
N GLU A 557 6.25 19.16 -10.98
CA GLU A 557 7.13 17.97 -10.99
C GLU A 557 8.44 18.22 -10.23
N ILE A 558 8.28 18.58 -8.95
CA ILE A 558 9.42 18.95 -8.10
C ILE A 558 9.94 17.82 -7.20
N GLN A 559 9.24 16.68 -7.16
CA GLN A 559 9.53 15.57 -6.26
C GLN A 559 10.87 14.87 -6.58
N LYS A 560 11.59 14.44 -5.54
CA LYS A 560 12.74 13.53 -5.67
C LYS A 560 12.26 12.08 -5.62
N GLY A 561 12.88 11.21 -6.40
CA GLY A 561 12.54 9.79 -6.42
C GLY A 561 13.17 8.98 -5.28
N ASP A 562 12.72 7.74 -5.15
CA ASP A 562 13.11 6.80 -4.11
C ASP A 562 14.61 6.46 -4.16
N GLU A 563 15.29 6.77 -5.28
CA GLU A 563 16.75 6.64 -5.41
C GLU A 563 17.51 7.50 -4.39
N TYR A 564 16.86 8.52 -3.82
CA TYR A 564 17.45 9.38 -2.80
C TYR A 564 17.25 8.88 -1.37
N ASP A 565 16.40 7.88 -1.13
CA ASP A 565 16.09 7.38 0.22
C ASP A 565 17.33 6.78 0.91
N ALA A 566 18.34 6.34 0.14
CA ALA A 566 19.61 5.87 0.68
C ALA A 566 20.43 7.00 1.36
N PHE A 567 20.15 8.27 1.07
CA PHE A 567 20.81 9.42 1.70
C PHE A 567 20.02 9.97 2.89
N GLU A 568 18.73 9.65 3.01
CA GLU A 568 17.86 10.20 4.04
C GLU A 568 18.37 10.01 5.48
N PRO A 569 18.92 8.85 5.90
CA PRO A 569 19.43 8.72 7.27
C PRO A 569 20.66 9.59 7.56
N TRP A 570 21.42 9.98 6.53
CA TRP A 570 22.57 10.88 6.67
C TRP A 570 22.16 12.35 6.62
N VAL A 571 21.46 12.80 5.59
CA VAL A 571 21.21 14.25 5.31
C VAL A 571 19.76 14.66 5.55
N GLY A 572 18.89 13.71 5.89
CA GLY A 572 17.45 13.92 6.08
C GLY A 572 16.73 14.36 4.81
N ARG A 573 15.51 14.89 4.99
CA ARG A 573 14.73 15.52 3.90
C ARG A 573 14.82 17.04 3.96
N GLY A 574 16.04 17.58 3.97
CA GLY A 574 16.35 19.02 3.86
C GLY A 574 16.05 19.62 2.48
N LEU A 575 16.60 20.79 2.15
CA LEU A 575 16.29 21.52 0.92
C LEU A 575 16.50 20.71 -0.37
N ILE A 576 17.52 19.86 -0.44
CA ILE A 576 17.88 19.10 -1.65
C ILE A 576 16.92 17.92 -1.89
N PHE A 577 16.56 17.19 -0.83
CA PHE A 577 15.80 15.94 -0.92
C PHE A 577 14.30 16.09 -0.68
N SER A 578 13.86 17.15 0.00
CA SER A 578 12.42 17.45 0.14
C SER A 578 11.75 17.73 -1.20
N GLY A 579 10.43 17.55 -1.24
CA GLY A 579 9.56 17.95 -2.35
C GLY A 579 8.30 18.66 -1.86
N GLY A 580 7.42 19.04 -2.79
CA GLY A 580 6.13 19.66 -2.51
C GLY A 580 6.19 20.88 -1.57
N LYS A 581 5.23 20.93 -0.64
CA LYS A 581 5.08 22.05 0.31
C LYS A 581 6.28 22.24 1.24
N LYS A 582 6.92 21.15 1.72
CA LYS A 582 8.11 21.22 2.60
C LYS A 582 9.23 21.95 1.86
N TRP A 583 9.50 21.58 0.61
CA TRP A 583 10.52 22.22 -0.20
C TRP A 583 10.26 23.72 -0.40
N HIS A 584 9.03 24.12 -0.76
CA HIS A 584 8.71 25.55 -0.93
C HIS A 584 8.95 26.36 0.35
N LYS A 585 8.54 25.83 1.51
CA LYS A 585 8.77 26.48 2.82
C LYS A 585 10.27 26.63 3.10
N ARG A 586 11.06 25.56 2.96
CA ARG A 586 12.51 25.57 3.17
C ARG A 586 13.22 26.51 2.19
N ARG A 587 12.89 26.44 0.89
CA ARG A 587 13.51 27.30 -0.13
C ARG A 587 13.27 28.77 0.15
N LYS A 588 12.02 29.16 0.44
CA LYS A 588 11.67 30.56 0.77
C LYS A 588 12.44 31.07 2.00
N MET A 589 12.58 30.22 3.01
CA MET A 589 13.29 30.54 4.25
C MET A 589 14.81 30.74 4.03
N LEU A 590 15.41 29.96 3.13
CA LEU A 590 16.87 29.90 2.97
C LEU A 590 17.44 30.85 1.91
N VAL A 591 16.64 31.31 0.95
CA VAL A 591 17.08 32.26 -0.10
C VAL A 591 17.77 33.52 0.46
N PRO A 592 17.34 34.14 1.58
CA PRO A 592 17.99 35.36 2.06
C PRO A 592 19.45 35.16 2.53
N ALA A 593 19.87 33.92 2.84
CA ALA A 593 21.25 33.60 3.22
C ALA A 593 22.25 33.74 2.05
N PHE A 594 21.75 33.86 0.82
CA PHE A 594 22.52 33.98 -0.42
C PHE A 594 22.34 35.37 -1.08
N THR A 595 21.98 36.37 -0.28
CA THR A 595 21.77 37.75 -0.75
C THR A 595 23.08 38.43 -1.18
N PRO A 596 22.99 39.44 -2.07
CA PRO A 596 24.14 40.21 -2.52
C PRO A 596 24.99 40.85 -1.42
N SER A 597 24.41 41.18 -0.25
CA SER A 597 25.07 41.84 0.88
C SER A 597 25.93 40.90 1.72
N LEU A 598 25.46 39.66 1.97
CA LEU A 598 26.25 38.65 2.68
C LEU A 598 27.44 38.16 1.84
N MET A 599 27.29 38.18 0.51
CA MET A 599 28.31 37.71 -0.41
C MET A 599 29.65 38.46 -0.29
N ASP A 600 29.63 39.76 0.04
CA ASP A 600 30.86 40.54 0.19
C ASP A 600 31.71 40.06 1.38
N ASN A 601 31.07 39.66 2.48
CA ASN A 601 31.74 39.05 3.63
C ASN A 601 32.21 37.62 3.33
N TYR A 602 31.43 36.87 2.56
CA TYR A 602 31.83 35.54 2.12
C TYR A 602 33.08 35.60 1.22
N ILE A 603 33.19 36.57 0.31
CA ILE A 603 34.39 36.74 -0.54
C ILE A 603 35.65 36.98 0.30
N LYS A 604 35.58 37.81 1.35
CA LYS A 604 36.71 38.03 2.28
C LYS A 604 37.13 36.72 2.95
N THR A 605 36.16 35.94 3.41
CA THR A 605 36.40 34.66 4.08
C THR A 605 36.94 33.61 3.10
N MET A 606 36.43 33.54 1.87
CA MET A 606 36.96 32.72 0.80
C MET A 606 38.42 33.08 0.49
N HIS A 607 38.75 34.37 0.46
CA HIS A 607 40.11 34.83 0.20
C HIS A 607 41.08 34.44 1.31
N LYS A 608 40.66 34.56 2.58
CA LYS A 608 41.41 34.09 3.75
C LYS A 608 41.77 32.60 3.60
N HIS A 609 40.78 31.73 3.32
CA HIS A 609 41.03 30.29 3.17
C HIS A 609 41.81 29.95 1.89
N ALA A 610 41.68 30.74 0.83
CA ALA A 610 42.50 30.61 -0.37
C ALA A 610 43.99 30.93 -0.12
N LYS A 611 44.30 31.87 0.78
CA LYS A 611 45.68 32.15 1.23
C LYS A 611 46.25 30.96 2.02
N VAL A 612 45.46 30.38 2.93
CA VAL A 612 45.87 29.15 3.63
C VAL A 612 46.15 28.02 2.64
N LEU A 613 45.30 27.84 1.63
CA LEU A 613 45.55 26.84 0.58
C LEU A 613 46.88 27.10 -0.13
N GLN A 614 47.19 28.36 -0.47
CA GLN A 614 48.49 28.70 -1.06
C GLN A 614 49.67 28.32 -0.15
N GLU A 615 49.55 28.51 1.17
CA GLU A 615 50.59 28.14 2.12
C GLU A 615 50.79 26.63 2.18
N VAL A 616 49.70 25.86 2.29
CA VAL A 616 49.74 24.39 2.29
C VAL A 616 50.31 23.83 0.98
N LEU A 617 49.99 24.45 -0.16
CA LEU A 617 50.53 24.05 -1.47
C LEU A 617 52.02 24.40 -1.64
N ALA A 618 52.58 25.31 -0.85
CA ALA A 618 54.00 25.65 -0.93
C ALA A 618 54.92 24.45 -0.66
N GLU A 619 54.49 23.51 0.21
CA GLU A 619 55.23 22.29 0.51
C GLU A 619 55.25 21.27 -0.64
N LYS A 620 54.37 21.45 -1.63
CA LYS A 620 54.21 20.58 -2.81
C LYS A 620 54.85 21.14 -4.07
N VAL A 621 55.51 22.31 -3.98
CA VAL A 621 56.19 22.92 -5.13
C VAL A 621 57.21 21.95 -5.72
N GLY A 622 57.11 21.72 -7.03
CA GLY A 622 57.97 20.80 -7.78
C GLY A 622 57.68 19.30 -7.58
N LYS A 623 56.65 18.94 -6.81
CA LYS A 623 56.24 17.54 -6.57
C LYS A 623 54.89 17.27 -7.23
N GLU A 624 54.69 16.07 -7.74
CA GLU A 624 53.37 15.61 -8.20
C GLU A 624 52.52 15.19 -7.00
N PHE A 625 51.28 15.65 -6.96
CA PHE A 625 50.32 15.30 -5.91
C PHE A 625 48.88 15.37 -6.42
N ASP A 626 47.98 14.64 -5.77
CA ASP A 626 46.53 14.78 -5.98
C ASP A 626 46.02 16.06 -5.33
N PHE A 627 45.52 17.00 -6.16
CA PHE A 627 44.98 18.28 -5.72
C PHE A 627 43.61 18.15 -5.04
N PHE A 628 42.84 17.11 -5.37
CA PHE A 628 41.44 17.01 -4.95
C PHE A 628 41.22 16.96 -3.42
N PRO A 629 42.03 16.24 -2.61
CA PRO A 629 41.94 16.32 -1.15
C PRO A 629 42.19 17.73 -0.58
N TYR A 630 43.02 18.55 -1.23
CA TYR A 630 43.32 19.91 -0.79
C TYR A 630 42.15 20.85 -1.10
N SER A 631 41.55 20.73 -2.29
CA SER A 631 40.35 21.49 -2.63
C SER A 631 39.16 21.11 -1.73
N LYS A 632 39.00 19.83 -1.36
CA LYS A 632 37.96 19.38 -0.41
C LYS A 632 38.08 20.07 0.94
N ARG A 633 39.29 20.08 1.54
CA ARG A 633 39.51 20.69 2.86
C ARG A 633 39.36 22.22 2.81
N CYS A 634 39.84 22.86 1.73
CA CYS A 634 39.64 24.30 1.53
C CYS A 634 38.16 24.67 1.41
N ALA A 635 37.40 23.97 0.57
CA ALA A 635 35.96 24.22 0.41
C ALA A 635 35.18 23.95 1.72
N LEU A 636 35.59 22.95 2.49
CA LEU A 636 34.98 22.64 3.80
C LEU A 636 35.22 23.76 4.81
N ASP A 637 36.45 24.28 4.90
CA ASP A 637 36.77 25.44 5.74
C ASP A 637 35.96 26.67 5.30
N ILE A 638 35.85 26.90 3.99
CA ILE A 638 35.08 28.01 3.44
C ILE A 638 33.61 27.92 3.84
N ILE A 639 32.93 26.79 3.62
CA ILE A 639 31.50 26.67 3.96
C ILE A 639 31.25 26.72 5.46
N CYS A 640 32.15 26.15 6.27
CA CYS A 640 32.05 26.20 7.73
C CYS A 640 32.21 27.64 8.27
N ASP A 641 33.23 28.37 7.81
CA ASP A 641 33.49 29.73 8.29
C ASP A 641 32.41 30.71 7.79
N THR A 642 31.99 30.59 6.54
CA THR A 642 30.97 31.46 5.94
C THR A 642 29.55 31.15 6.42
N ALA A 643 28.98 29.99 6.03
CA ALA A 643 27.57 29.68 6.24
C ALA A 643 27.29 29.23 7.68
N MET A 644 28.20 28.44 8.28
CA MET A 644 28.00 27.91 9.64
C MET A 644 28.56 28.83 10.73
N GLY A 645 29.44 29.76 10.37
CA GLY A 645 30.05 30.70 11.32
C GLY A 645 31.05 30.05 12.26
N LYS A 646 31.75 29.00 11.79
CA LYS A 646 32.75 28.24 12.56
C LYS A 646 34.04 28.02 11.78
N VAL A 647 35.16 28.40 12.38
CA VAL A 647 36.49 28.10 11.85
C VAL A 647 36.88 26.67 12.27
N LEU A 648 37.07 25.78 11.29
CA LEU A 648 37.35 24.36 11.52
C LEU A 648 38.83 24.01 11.42
N ASP A 649 39.57 24.71 10.56
CA ASP A 649 40.98 24.48 10.24
C ASP A 649 41.26 23.09 9.63
N ALA A 650 40.37 22.67 8.72
CA ALA A 650 40.46 21.42 8.00
C ALA A 650 41.73 21.34 7.14
N GLN A 651 42.18 22.44 6.53
CA GLN A 651 43.33 22.43 5.62
C GLN A 651 44.64 21.94 6.25
N HIS A 652 44.83 22.15 7.56
CA HIS A 652 45.99 21.64 8.32
C HIS A 652 45.75 20.25 8.93
N THR A 653 44.56 19.67 8.78
CA THR A 653 44.16 18.37 9.32
C THR A 653 43.82 17.40 8.17
N PRO A 654 44.82 16.69 7.58
CA PRO A 654 44.59 15.85 6.40
C PRO A 654 43.58 14.72 6.61
N ASP A 655 43.44 14.24 7.85
CA ASP A 655 42.76 12.98 8.19
C ASP A 655 41.41 13.19 8.89
N GLN A 656 40.65 14.20 8.43
CA GLN A 656 39.38 14.59 9.03
C GLN A 656 38.30 13.51 8.87
N PRO A 657 37.70 12.98 9.96
CA PRO A 657 36.72 11.89 9.91
C PRO A 657 35.48 12.22 9.05
N TYR A 658 34.98 13.45 9.13
CA TYR A 658 33.82 13.90 8.35
C TYR A 658 34.02 13.74 6.83
N VAL A 659 35.16 14.21 6.29
CA VAL A 659 35.44 14.16 4.85
C VAL A 659 35.53 12.70 4.37
N ARG A 660 36.14 11.83 5.17
CA ARG A 660 36.24 10.39 4.88
C ARG A 660 34.86 9.75 4.81
N SER A 661 34.04 9.98 5.83
CA SER A 661 32.71 9.37 5.94
C SER A 661 31.75 9.86 4.86
N ILE A 662 31.79 11.14 4.49
CA ILE A 662 31.01 11.65 3.34
C ILE A 662 31.36 10.90 2.06
N GLY A 663 32.65 10.66 1.80
CA GLY A 663 33.08 9.90 0.61
C GLY A 663 32.50 8.47 0.59
N VAL A 664 32.49 7.78 1.73
CA VAL A 664 31.91 6.43 1.84
C VAL A 664 30.39 6.45 1.67
N LEU A 665 29.68 7.36 2.34
CA LEU A 665 28.23 7.48 2.26
C LEU A 665 27.75 7.79 0.84
N MET A 666 28.48 8.62 0.10
CA MET A 666 28.18 8.94 -1.30
C MET A 666 28.32 7.73 -2.21
N LYS A 667 29.40 6.97 -2.05
CA LYS A 667 29.61 5.71 -2.77
C LYS A 667 28.50 4.71 -2.45
N LEU A 668 28.26 4.42 -1.17
CA LEU A 668 27.24 3.46 -0.73
C LEU A 668 25.85 3.84 -1.24
N GLY A 669 25.48 5.11 -1.17
CA GLY A 669 24.18 5.60 -1.66
C GLY A 669 24.00 5.41 -3.16
N MET A 670 25.07 5.58 -3.96
CA MET A 670 25.04 5.35 -5.41
C MET A 670 24.95 3.88 -5.81
N GLU A 671 25.28 2.94 -4.91
CA GLU A 671 25.13 1.52 -5.21
C GLU A 671 23.67 1.05 -5.19
N VAL A 672 22.82 1.68 -4.38
CA VAL A 672 21.45 1.21 -4.12
C VAL A 672 20.60 1.14 -5.39
N PRO A 673 20.56 2.16 -6.27
CA PRO A 673 19.73 2.10 -7.49
C PRO A 673 20.09 0.95 -8.44
N PHE A 674 21.35 0.49 -8.44
CA PHE A 674 21.84 -0.53 -9.38
C PHE A 674 21.95 -1.93 -8.78
N LYS A 675 21.72 -2.08 -7.46
CA LYS A 675 21.79 -3.37 -6.76
C LYS A 675 20.42 -3.73 -6.14
N PRO A 676 19.57 -4.50 -6.84
CA PRO A 676 18.21 -4.81 -6.36
C PRO A 676 18.13 -5.47 -4.99
N HIS A 677 19.15 -6.24 -4.61
CA HIS A 677 19.22 -6.84 -3.28
C HIS A 677 19.31 -5.77 -2.17
N LEU A 678 19.84 -4.57 -2.46
CA LEU A 678 19.88 -3.44 -1.53
C LEU A 678 18.57 -2.63 -1.48
N TRP A 679 17.59 -2.88 -2.36
CA TRP A 679 16.28 -2.20 -2.31
C TRP A 679 15.47 -2.60 -1.07
N PHE A 680 15.72 -3.81 -0.55
CA PHE A 680 15.08 -4.33 0.64
C PHE A 680 16.02 -4.24 1.85
N LYS A 681 15.49 -3.81 3.00
CA LYS A 681 16.25 -3.70 4.26
C LYS A 681 17.00 -4.99 4.58
N ILE A 682 16.35 -6.15 4.44
CA ILE A 682 16.97 -7.45 4.75
C ILE A 682 18.24 -7.69 3.93
N GLY A 683 18.26 -7.31 2.64
CA GLY A 683 19.45 -7.47 1.82
C GLY A 683 20.57 -6.52 2.25
N ARG A 684 20.26 -5.29 2.66
CA ARG A 684 21.25 -4.34 3.21
C ARG A 684 21.94 -4.88 4.48
N TYR A 685 21.18 -5.54 5.36
CA TYR A 685 21.74 -6.17 6.56
C TYR A 685 22.56 -7.42 6.24
N LEU A 686 22.07 -8.27 5.33
CA LEU A 686 22.75 -9.53 4.98
C LEU A 686 24.09 -9.33 4.26
N THR A 687 24.24 -8.24 3.50
CA THR A 687 25.51 -7.93 2.80
C THR A 687 26.50 -7.13 3.64
N GLY A 688 26.14 -6.71 4.85
CA GLY A 688 26.96 -5.80 5.67
C GLY A 688 26.90 -4.33 5.22
N TRP A 689 26.19 -4.01 4.14
CA TRP A 689 26.04 -2.64 3.63
C TRP A 689 25.49 -1.70 4.71
N GLN A 690 24.47 -2.15 5.46
CA GLN A 690 23.85 -1.31 6.50
C GLN A 690 24.83 -1.03 7.65
N GLN A 691 25.68 -1.99 8.00
CA GLN A 691 26.68 -1.80 9.05
C GLN A 691 27.70 -0.73 8.64
N GLU A 692 28.29 -0.85 7.44
CA GLU A 692 29.26 0.12 6.93
C GLU A 692 28.64 1.52 6.80
N TYR A 693 27.37 1.59 6.38
CA TYR A 693 26.62 2.84 6.31
C TYR A 693 26.48 3.48 7.70
N ASP A 694 26.00 2.73 8.68
CA ASP A 694 25.75 3.23 10.04
C ASP A 694 27.05 3.69 10.73
N GLU A 695 28.17 2.98 10.52
CA GLU A 695 29.50 3.36 11.02
C GLU A 695 29.99 4.72 10.49
N ASN A 696 29.54 5.13 9.29
CA ASN A 696 29.94 6.39 8.66
C ASN A 696 28.93 7.53 8.88
N VAL A 697 27.67 7.25 9.20
CA VAL A 697 26.71 8.30 9.57
C VAL A 697 27.10 8.96 10.89
N VAL A 698 27.56 8.18 11.87
CA VAL A 698 27.95 8.67 13.20
C VAL A 698 28.96 9.83 13.15
N PRO A 699 30.14 9.69 12.52
CA PRO A 699 31.10 10.79 12.40
C PRO A 699 30.60 11.96 11.54
N ALA A 700 29.74 11.70 10.54
CA ALA A 700 29.12 12.77 9.76
C ALA A 700 28.24 13.67 10.65
N HIS A 701 27.32 13.06 11.41
CA HIS A 701 26.46 13.76 12.36
C HIS A 701 27.22 14.36 13.54
N ALA A 702 28.32 13.73 13.99
CA ALA A 702 29.11 14.25 15.10
C ALA A 702 29.64 15.66 14.80
N LEU A 703 30.14 15.89 13.58
CA LEU A 703 30.63 17.23 13.20
C LEU A 703 29.48 18.23 13.11
N THR A 704 28.37 17.88 12.45
CA THR A 704 27.26 18.82 12.24
C THR A 704 26.54 19.15 13.54
N ASN A 705 26.33 18.17 14.42
CA ASN A 705 25.85 18.40 15.78
C ASN A 705 26.79 19.32 16.56
N LYS A 706 28.11 19.11 16.50
CA LYS A 706 29.08 19.99 17.16
C LYS A 706 29.06 21.41 16.58
N VAL A 707 28.86 21.56 15.27
CA VAL A 707 28.72 22.88 14.63
C VAL A 707 27.46 23.60 15.13
N ILE A 708 26.34 22.89 15.25
CA ILE A 708 25.07 23.43 15.72
C ILE A 708 25.17 23.84 17.19
N MET A 709 25.65 22.94 18.06
CA MET A 709 25.74 23.18 19.50
C MET A 709 26.68 24.34 19.83
N ASP A 710 27.90 24.34 19.27
CA ASP A 710 28.85 25.43 19.46
C ASP A 710 28.27 26.78 19.00
N ARG A 711 27.37 26.77 17.99
CA ARG A 711 26.72 27.99 17.52
C ARG A 711 25.55 28.43 18.40
N MET A 712 24.80 27.49 18.98
CA MET A 712 23.70 27.78 19.91
C MET A 712 24.21 28.30 21.26
N GLU A 713 25.35 27.82 21.74
CA GLU A 713 25.99 28.27 22.98
C GLU A 713 26.77 29.59 22.82
N TYR A 714 26.98 30.04 21.58
CA TYR A 714 27.73 31.24 21.29
C TYR A 714 26.99 32.51 21.76
N VAL A 715 27.54 33.19 22.77
CA VAL A 715 27.08 34.51 23.24
C VAL A 715 27.91 35.60 22.56
N PRO A 716 27.31 36.53 21.79
CA PRO A 716 28.04 37.65 21.20
C PRO A 716 28.60 38.58 22.29
N SER A 717 29.80 39.13 22.10
CA SER A 717 30.30 40.23 22.93
C SER A 717 29.51 41.52 22.69
N ASP A 718 29.23 42.27 23.77
CA ASP A 718 28.30 43.42 23.80
C ASP A 718 28.58 44.54 22.77
N GLU A 719 29.83 44.67 22.28
CA GLU A 719 30.21 45.73 21.33
C GLU A 719 29.78 45.47 19.86
N GLY A 720 29.22 44.29 19.52
CA GLY A 720 28.91 43.90 18.14
C GLY A 720 27.51 43.33 17.89
N ALA A 721 26.65 43.24 18.90
CA ALA A 721 25.36 42.53 18.80
C ALA A 721 24.37 43.18 17.80
N ASN A 722 24.34 44.52 17.71
CA ASN A 722 23.42 45.25 16.84
C ASN A 722 23.90 45.44 15.39
N THR A 723 25.17 45.13 15.08
CA THR A 723 25.79 45.28 13.75
C THR A 723 26.15 43.94 13.10
N ARG A 724 26.00 42.81 13.80
CA ARG A 724 26.33 41.48 13.28
C ARG A 724 25.28 41.02 12.26
N GLN A 725 25.70 40.86 11.01
CA GLN A 725 24.91 40.23 9.97
C GLN A 725 24.78 38.72 10.28
N LYS A 726 23.56 38.18 10.25
CA LYS A 726 23.27 36.77 10.54
C LYS A 726 23.74 35.87 9.39
N ASN A 727 24.51 34.83 9.69
CA ASN A 727 24.93 33.80 8.74
C ASN A 727 23.79 32.80 8.51
N PHE A 728 23.96 31.85 7.60
CA PHE A 728 22.96 30.81 7.30
C PHE A 728 22.50 30.05 8.56
N LEU A 729 23.42 29.59 9.41
CA LEU A 729 23.07 28.87 10.63
C LEU A 729 22.35 29.76 11.65
N ASP A 730 22.71 31.04 11.76
CA ASP A 730 21.98 32.00 12.62
C ASP A 730 20.54 32.19 12.17
N MET A 731 20.32 32.21 10.85
CA MET A 731 18.98 32.31 10.29
C MET A 731 18.14 31.05 10.55
N LEU A 732 18.76 29.86 10.49
CA LEU A 732 18.10 28.60 10.84
C LEU A 732 17.72 28.53 12.31
N ILE A 733 18.64 28.92 13.21
CA ILE A 733 18.39 28.96 14.66
C ILE A 733 17.28 29.98 14.96
N ALA A 734 17.31 31.18 14.38
CA ALA A 734 16.23 32.16 14.55
C ALA A 734 14.88 31.69 13.96
N ALA A 735 14.91 30.82 12.94
CA ALA A 735 13.71 30.22 12.38
C ALA A 735 13.10 29.13 13.28
N GLN A 736 13.83 28.62 14.27
CA GLN A 736 13.34 27.66 15.26
C GLN A 736 12.12 28.21 16.00
N GLU A 737 12.24 29.43 16.53
CA GLU A 737 11.20 30.11 17.31
C GLU A 737 10.02 30.59 16.45
N SER A 738 10.31 31.07 15.23
CA SER A 738 9.30 31.70 14.36
C SER A 738 8.54 30.73 13.45
N ASN A 739 9.17 29.61 13.04
CA ASN A 739 8.61 28.67 12.07
C ASN A 739 8.35 27.26 12.63
N GLY A 740 8.60 27.05 13.92
CA GLY A 740 8.38 25.78 14.64
C GLY A 740 9.33 24.67 14.20
N LEU A 741 10.59 24.98 13.88
CA LEU A 741 11.57 23.96 13.52
C LEU A 741 12.06 23.25 14.79
N ASN A 742 12.28 21.94 14.71
CA ASN A 742 12.97 21.21 15.77
C ASN A 742 14.48 21.09 15.47
N LEU A 743 15.24 20.52 16.40
CA LEU A 743 16.70 20.37 16.24
C LEU A 743 17.04 19.46 15.05
N ASP A 744 16.24 18.42 14.79
CA ASP A 744 16.43 17.54 13.64
C ASP A 744 16.26 18.32 12.33
N ASP A 745 15.24 19.17 12.19
CA ASP A 745 15.02 20.04 11.03
C ASP A 745 16.19 21.00 10.78
N ILE A 746 16.86 21.47 11.84
CA ILE A 746 18.07 22.30 11.73
C ILE A 746 19.23 21.42 11.26
N ARG A 747 19.41 20.23 11.85
CA ARG A 747 20.46 19.27 11.46
C ARG A 747 20.32 18.86 10.00
N GLU A 748 19.12 18.54 9.52
CA GLU A 748 18.87 18.18 8.11
C GLU A 748 19.40 19.26 7.15
N GLU A 749 19.14 20.54 7.44
CA GLU A 749 19.62 21.64 6.59
C GLU A 749 21.12 21.88 6.77
N VAL A 750 21.67 21.74 7.97
CA VAL A 750 23.13 21.85 8.20
C VAL A 750 23.88 20.74 7.48
N ASP A 751 23.46 19.48 7.62
CA ASP A 751 24.01 18.33 6.90
C ASP A 751 23.95 18.57 5.38
N THR A 752 22.77 18.99 4.88
CA THR A 752 22.54 19.29 3.45
C THR A 752 23.51 20.35 2.93
N PHE A 753 23.68 21.47 3.63
CA PHE A 753 24.50 22.59 3.17
C PHE A 753 25.99 22.37 3.38
N MET A 754 26.40 21.70 4.46
CA MET A 754 27.79 21.30 4.67
C MET A 754 28.22 20.33 3.58
N PHE A 755 27.41 19.32 3.26
CA PHE A 755 27.66 18.41 2.14
C PHE A 755 27.73 19.16 0.80
N ALA A 756 26.63 19.82 0.40
CA ALA A 756 26.51 20.40 -0.93
C ALA A 756 27.48 21.56 -1.17
N GLY A 757 27.79 22.34 -0.13
CA GLY A 757 28.63 23.53 -0.21
C GLY A 757 30.13 23.27 -0.29
N HIS A 758 30.61 22.08 0.10
CA HIS A 758 32.05 21.76 -0.01
C HIS A 758 32.36 20.77 -1.13
N ASP A 759 31.61 19.68 -1.26
CA ASP A 759 32.05 18.57 -2.10
C ASP A 759 31.89 18.88 -3.60
N THR A 760 30.85 19.65 -3.95
CA THR A 760 30.58 20.06 -5.33
C THR A 760 31.58 21.11 -5.84
N THR A 761 31.96 22.09 -5.01
CA THR A 761 32.92 23.15 -5.34
C THR A 761 34.35 22.63 -5.34
N ALA A 762 34.71 21.75 -4.40
CA ALA A 762 35.99 21.06 -4.40
C ALA A 762 36.23 20.24 -5.68
N THR A 763 35.17 19.57 -6.17
CA THR A 763 35.17 18.84 -7.44
C THR A 763 35.38 19.77 -8.62
N ALA A 764 34.65 20.89 -8.68
CA ALA A 764 34.83 21.88 -9.72
C ALA A 764 36.26 22.43 -9.75
N LEU A 765 36.80 22.82 -8.59
CA LEU A 765 38.18 23.31 -8.44
C LEU A 765 39.21 22.29 -8.94
N GLY A 766 39.04 21.01 -8.60
CA GLY A 766 39.88 19.93 -9.11
C GLY A 766 39.87 19.87 -10.64
N TRP A 767 38.69 19.86 -11.25
CA TRP A 767 38.58 19.81 -12.70
C TRP A 767 39.07 21.08 -13.40
N ILE A 768 38.88 22.27 -12.82
CA ILE A 768 39.44 23.52 -13.34
C ILE A 768 40.97 23.46 -13.34
N VAL A 769 41.58 23.01 -12.23
CA VAL A 769 43.02 22.80 -12.13
C VAL A 769 43.51 21.81 -13.17
N TRP A 770 42.81 20.68 -13.35
CA TRP A 770 43.14 19.68 -14.37
C TRP A 770 43.11 20.25 -15.78
N CYS A 771 42.04 20.98 -16.13
CA CYS A 771 41.89 21.63 -17.44
C CYS A 771 43.01 22.64 -17.70
N LEU A 772 43.29 23.54 -16.76
CA LEU A 772 44.31 24.59 -16.94
C LEU A 772 45.75 24.03 -16.91
N ALA A 773 46.01 22.95 -16.17
CA ALA A 773 47.30 22.25 -16.18
C ALA A 773 47.60 21.58 -17.53
N ASN A 774 46.55 21.20 -18.28
CA ASN A 774 46.64 20.62 -19.62
C ASN A 774 46.64 21.66 -20.75
N HIS A 775 46.28 22.92 -20.47
CA HIS A 775 46.19 24.00 -21.46
C HIS A 775 46.93 25.25 -20.97
N PRO A 776 48.28 25.26 -21.04
CA PRO A 776 49.09 26.37 -20.55
C PRO A 776 48.74 27.73 -21.19
N GLU A 777 48.27 27.74 -22.43
CA GLU A 777 47.85 28.93 -23.17
C GLU A 777 46.66 29.64 -22.51
N TYR A 778 45.63 28.89 -22.10
CA TYR A 778 44.48 29.45 -21.40
C TYR A 778 44.81 29.79 -19.95
N GLN A 779 45.71 29.02 -19.33
CA GLN A 779 46.23 29.32 -18.01
C GLN A 779 46.95 30.67 -17.98
N GLU A 780 47.77 30.97 -18.99
CA GLU A 780 48.51 32.23 -19.06
C GLU A 780 47.58 33.43 -19.29
N GLN A 781 46.56 33.29 -20.15
CA GLN A 781 45.54 34.33 -20.31
C GLN A 781 44.73 34.58 -19.03
N CYS A 782 44.42 33.53 -18.26
CA CYS A 782 43.82 33.70 -16.93
C CYS A 782 44.77 34.42 -15.98
N TYR A 783 46.06 34.09 -15.98
CA TYR A 783 47.07 34.73 -15.15
C TYR A 783 47.22 36.22 -15.48
N GLU A 784 47.31 36.58 -16.76
CA GLU A 784 47.38 37.96 -17.23
C GLU A 784 46.12 38.75 -16.82
N GLU A 785 44.92 38.18 -17.02
CA GLU A 785 43.66 38.79 -16.61
C GLU A 785 43.62 39.04 -15.09
N VAL A 786 43.93 38.01 -14.31
CA VAL A 786 43.89 38.07 -12.85
C VAL A 786 44.89 39.09 -12.32
N THR A 787 46.12 39.09 -12.85
CA THR A 787 47.18 40.01 -12.43
C THR A 787 46.82 41.44 -12.78
N LYS A 788 46.27 41.68 -13.97
CA LYS A 788 45.85 43.02 -14.40
C LYS A 788 44.69 43.59 -13.58
N ILE A 789 43.71 42.76 -13.20
CA ILE A 789 42.48 43.21 -12.53
C ILE A 789 42.63 43.27 -11.01
N LEU A 790 43.29 42.27 -10.41
CA LEU A 790 43.46 42.19 -8.96
C LEU A 790 44.78 42.81 -8.49
N GLY A 791 45.87 42.67 -9.25
CA GLY A 791 47.21 42.95 -8.74
C GLY A 791 47.47 42.21 -7.41
N ASP A 792 48.05 42.95 -6.46
CA ASP A 792 48.28 42.49 -5.08
C ASP A 792 47.09 42.74 -4.14
N GLU A 793 46.00 43.32 -4.64
CA GLU A 793 44.84 43.63 -3.81
C GLU A 793 43.98 42.39 -3.48
N GLU A 794 43.15 42.55 -2.45
CA GLU A 794 42.13 41.56 -2.10
C GLU A 794 40.99 41.55 -3.13
N PRO A 795 40.42 40.37 -3.43
CA PRO A 795 39.30 40.26 -4.35
C PRO A 795 38.05 40.93 -3.75
N THR A 796 37.41 41.78 -4.56
CA THR A 796 36.08 42.33 -4.26
C THR A 796 35.08 41.81 -5.28
N LYS A 797 33.79 41.84 -4.94
CA LYS A 797 32.71 41.39 -5.84
C LYS A 797 32.74 42.06 -7.21
N LEU A 798 33.02 43.37 -7.28
CA LEU A 798 33.15 44.11 -8.53
C LEU A 798 34.35 43.65 -9.37
N LYS A 799 35.50 43.42 -8.73
CA LYS A 799 36.68 42.90 -9.42
C LYS A 799 36.47 41.46 -9.91
N LEU A 800 35.85 40.60 -9.10
CA LEU A 800 35.51 39.23 -9.50
C LEU A 800 34.52 39.18 -10.69
N ALA A 801 33.61 40.15 -10.80
CA ALA A 801 32.72 40.27 -11.96
C ALA A 801 33.48 40.66 -13.25
N SER A 802 34.68 41.22 -13.11
CA SER A 802 35.53 41.62 -14.24
C SER A 802 36.46 40.51 -14.72
N LEU A 803 36.67 39.44 -13.94
CA LEU A 803 37.40 38.22 -14.33
C LEU A 803 36.53 37.38 -15.30
N ARG A 804 36.42 37.83 -16.54
CA ARG A 804 35.52 37.26 -17.56
C ARG A 804 36.16 36.07 -18.26
N TYR A 805 37.46 36.13 -18.53
CA TYR A 805 38.20 35.05 -19.17
C TYR A 805 38.31 33.84 -18.23
N LEU A 806 38.67 34.05 -16.97
CA LEU A 806 38.64 33.01 -15.94
C LEU A 806 37.22 32.40 -15.81
N GLU A 807 36.16 33.21 -15.91
CA GLU A 807 34.79 32.68 -15.92
C GLU A 807 34.50 31.78 -17.12
N LYS A 808 34.99 32.12 -18.32
CA LYS A 808 34.89 31.27 -19.51
C LYS A 808 35.57 29.92 -19.26
N CYS A 809 36.79 29.93 -18.72
CA CYS A 809 37.53 28.71 -18.38
C CYS A 809 36.81 27.85 -17.32
N ILE A 810 36.24 28.47 -16.30
CA ILE A 810 35.43 27.77 -15.27
C ILE A 810 34.21 27.11 -15.90
N LYS A 811 33.46 27.84 -16.75
CA LYS A 811 32.26 27.30 -17.39
C LYS A 811 32.58 26.15 -18.35
N GLU A 812 33.68 26.25 -19.10
CA GLU A 812 34.13 25.17 -19.98
C GLU A 812 34.61 23.95 -19.20
N ALA A 813 35.25 24.15 -18.05
CA ALA A 813 35.61 23.03 -17.16
C ALA A 813 34.35 22.34 -16.62
N LEU A 814 33.33 23.10 -16.22
CA LEU A 814 32.04 22.56 -15.78
C LEU A 814 31.22 21.93 -16.91
N ARG A 815 31.44 22.34 -18.16
CA ARG A 815 30.82 21.72 -19.34
C ARG A 815 31.36 20.30 -19.55
N LEU A 816 32.68 20.16 -19.52
CA LEU A 816 33.33 18.85 -19.65
C LEU A 816 33.16 18.02 -18.38
N PHE A 817 33.41 18.59 -17.22
CA PHE A 817 33.43 17.87 -15.95
C PHE A 817 32.45 18.50 -14.96
N PRO A 818 31.13 18.36 -15.21
CA PRO A 818 30.12 18.90 -14.29
C PRO A 818 30.24 18.20 -12.94
N SER A 819 30.34 18.99 -11.87
CA SER A 819 30.45 18.43 -10.51
C SER A 819 29.33 17.46 -10.19
N VAL A 820 28.09 17.75 -10.61
CA VAL A 820 26.92 16.89 -10.45
C VAL A 820 26.45 16.42 -11.83
N PRO A 821 26.80 15.20 -12.27
CA PRO A 821 26.54 14.74 -13.64
C PRO A 821 25.10 14.27 -13.89
N TYR A 822 24.32 13.95 -12.85
CA TYR A 822 22.94 13.46 -12.95
C TYR A 822 22.07 14.04 -11.82
N ILE A 823 20.87 14.49 -12.18
CA ILE A 823 19.88 15.06 -11.26
C ILE A 823 18.53 14.38 -11.53
N ILE A 824 17.99 13.67 -10.54
CA ILE A 824 16.79 12.85 -10.70
C ILE A 824 15.56 13.57 -10.16
N ARG A 825 14.43 13.39 -10.84
CA ARG A 825 13.05 13.74 -10.43
C ARG A 825 12.16 12.50 -10.55
N ALA A 826 11.19 12.36 -9.64
CA ALA A 826 10.14 11.37 -9.79
C ALA A 826 8.86 12.06 -10.28
N LEU A 827 8.36 11.60 -11.43
CA LEU A 827 7.13 12.12 -12.00
C LEU A 827 5.93 11.72 -11.13
N GLN A 828 5.19 12.70 -10.66
CA GLN A 828 3.95 12.51 -9.91
C GLN A 828 2.75 12.36 -10.85
N ASN A 829 2.81 13.01 -12.01
CA ASN A 829 1.79 12.96 -13.05
C ASN A 829 2.43 12.58 -14.39
N ASP A 830 1.58 12.16 -15.34
CA ASP A 830 2.00 12.00 -16.73
C ASP A 830 2.49 13.34 -17.28
N LEU A 831 3.71 13.36 -17.81
CA LEU A 831 4.35 14.56 -18.35
C LEU A 831 4.39 14.48 -19.87
N VAL A 832 3.67 15.38 -20.53
CA VAL A 832 3.80 15.58 -21.98
C VAL A 832 5.09 16.36 -22.25
N MET A 833 6.04 15.71 -22.89
CA MET A 833 7.34 16.28 -23.30
C MET A 833 7.46 16.18 -24.81
N ASP A 834 7.25 17.30 -25.49
CA ASP A 834 7.17 17.37 -26.95
C ASP A 834 6.10 16.40 -27.50
N THR A 835 6.47 15.42 -28.32
CA THR A 835 5.55 14.40 -28.86
C THR A 835 5.39 13.16 -27.96
N TYR A 836 6.09 13.10 -26.83
CA TYR A 836 6.11 11.96 -25.93
C TYR A 836 5.30 12.20 -24.66
N THR A 837 4.61 11.16 -24.18
CA THR A 837 3.99 11.15 -22.85
C THR A 837 4.81 10.26 -21.94
N LEU A 838 5.41 10.86 -20.92
CA LEU A 838 6.20 10.15 -19.91
C LEU A 838 5.27 9.77 -18.74
N PRO A 839 5.12 8.48 -18.42
CA PRO A 839 4.20 8.03 -17.38
C PRO A 839 4.60 8.46 -15.97
N ALA A 840 3.60 8.77 -15.16
CA ALA A 840 3.72 8.94 -13.71
C ALA A 840 4.41 7.72 -13.05
N GLY A 841 5.15 7.97 -11.98
CA GLY A 841 5.94 6.95 -11.28
C GLY A 841 7.23 6.54 -11.99
N SER A 842 7.60 7.22 -13.09
CA SER A 842 8.90 7.10 -13.74
C SER A 842 9.89 8.14 -13.21
N SER A 843 11.18 7.86 -13.38
CA SER A 843 12.26 8.76 -13.02
C SER A 843 12.71 9.56 -14.24
N LEU A 844 12.90 10.86 -14.06
CA LEU A 844 13.40 11.76 -15.09
C LEU A 844 14.75 12.33 -14.64
N VAL A 845 15.80 11.98 -15.39
CA VAL A 845 17.20 12.22 -15.06
C VAL A 845 17.76 13.30 -15.97
N ILE A 846 17.88 14.52 -15.43
CA ILE A 846 18.58 15.61 -16.09
C ILE A 846 20.08 15.33 -15.98
N SER A 847 20.77 15.19 -17.10
CA SER A 847 22.21 14.94 -17.11
C SER A 847 22.97 16.08 -17.79
N PRO A 848 23.54 17.01 -17.00
CA PRO A 848 24.53 17.95 -17.52
C PRO A 848 25.65 17.25 -18.29
N PHE A 849 26.12 16.09 -17.79
CA PHE A 849 27.18 15.32 -18.42
C PHE A 849 26.88 14.91 -19.87
N LEU A 850 25.64 14.49 -20.13
CA LEU A 850 25.19 14.11 -21.49
C LEU A 850 24.86 15.34 -22.34
N ILE A 851 24.09 16.30 -21.81
CA ILE A 851 23.62 17.50 -22.53
C ILE A 851 24.81 18.33 -23.01
N HIS A 852 25.80 18.55 -22.13
CA HIS A 852 26.99 19.36 -22.39
C HIS A 852 27.96 18.73 -23.41
N ARG A 853 27.74 17.47 -23.77
CA ARG A 853 28.50 16.73 -24.80
C ARG A 853 27.70 16.48 -26.08
N ASN A 854 26.62 17.22 -26.29
CA ASN A 854 25.86 17.10 -27.54
C ASN A 854 26.62 17.74 -28.69
N GLU A 855 27.13 16.94 -29.63
CA GLU A 855 27.89 17.38 -30.80
C GLU A 855 27.12 18.38 -31.69
N LYS A 856 25.78 18.29 -31.70
CA LYS A 856 24.92 19.22 -32.45
C LYS A 856 24.88 20.62 -31.84
N ILE A 857 25.21 20.74 -30.54
CA ILE A 857 25.21 22.00 -29.78
C ILE A 857 26.65 22.49 -29.54
N TYR A 858 27.55 21.57 -29.20
CA TYR A 858 28.95 21.80 -28.92
C TYR A 858 29.80 21.02 -29.94
N PRO A 859 30.17 21.61 -31.09
CA PRO A 859 31.03 20.97 -32.07
C PRO A 859 32.37 20.56 -31.45
N ASN A 860 32.87 19.36 -31.73
CA ASN A 860 34.02 18.77 -31.05
C ASN A 860 33.87 18.80 -29.51
N PRO A 861 32.85 18.13 -28.94
CA PRO A 861 32.40 18.34 -27.57
C PRO A 861 33.43 17.94 -26.51
N GLU A 862 34.44 17.13 -26.87
CA GLU A 862 35.50 16.74 -25.96
C GLU A 862 36.64 17.78 -25.90
N VAL A 863 36.73 18.71 -26.85
CA VAL A 863 37.76 19.76 -26.84
C VAL A 863 37.42 20.82 -25.79
N TYR A 864 38.40 21.13 -24.93
CA TYR A 864 38.34 22.24 -23.97
C TYR A 864 38.56 23.57 -24.70
N ASP A 865 37.51 24.34 -24.88
CA ASP A 865 37.54 25.64 -25.57
C ASP A 865 36.74 26.70 -24.79
N PRO A 866 37.42 27.59 -24.05
CA PRO A 866 36.78 28.70 -23.33
C PRO A 866 35.97 29.65 -24.22
N GLU A 867 36.28 29.78 -25.51
CA GLU A 867 35.58 30.70 -26.42
C GLU A 867 34.13 30.27 -26.71
N ARG A 868 33.73 29.04 -26.35
CA ARG A 868 32.32 28.62 -26.33
C ARG A 868 31.44 29.47 -25.42
N PHE A 869 32.03 30.20 -24.46
CA PHE A 869 31.33 31.04 -23.49
C PHE A 869 31.47 32.55 -23.76
N THR A 870 31.74 32.94 -25.01
CA THR A 870 31.55 34.33 -25.44
C THR A 870 30.06 34.71 -25.50
N PRO A 871 29.71 36.00 -25.33
CA PRO A 871 28.32 36.44 -25.47
C PRO A 871 27.66 36.05 -26.79
N GLU A 872 28.43 36.04 -27.88
CA GLU A 872 27.99 35.68 -29.22
C GLU A 872 27.64 34.19 -29.29
N ASN A 873 28.52 33.30 -28.81
CA ASN A 873 28.30 31.85 -28.82
C ASN A 873 27.25 31.38 -27.81
N ILE A 874 27.03 32.13 -26.72
CA ILE A 874 25.95 31.83 -25.76
C ILE A 874 24.57 32.08 -26.40
N LYS A 875 24.43 33.11 -27.23
CA LYS A 875 23.15 33.46 -27.88
C LYS A 875 22.68 32.45 -28.92
N THR A 876 23.57 31.61 -29.46
CA THR A 876 23.24 30.65 -30.53
C THR A 876 22.65 29.33 -30.01
N ARG A 877 22.65 29.08 -28.69
CA ARG A 877 22.17 27.85 -28.06
C ARG A 877 20.99 28.10 -27.12
N HIS A 878 20.26 27.05 -26.77
CA HIS A 878 19.20 27.15 -25.77
C HIS A 878 19.81 27.43 -24.39
N VAL A 879 19.12 28.20 -23.53
CA VAL A 879 19.65 28.59 -22.20
C VAL A 879 20.00 27.37 -21.33
N ASP A 880 19.17 26.32 -21.42
CA ASP A 880 19.36 25.07 -20.67
C ASP A 880 20.37 24.10 -21.31
N ASP A 881 20.95 24.42 -22.46
CA ASP A 881 22.05 23.62 -23.04
C ASP A 881 23.33 23.73 -22.20
N PHE A 882 23.39 24.71 -21.29
CA PHE A 882 24.39 24.80 -20.23
C PHE A 882 23.73 24.81 -18.84
N CYS A 883 23.30 23.64 -18.38
CA CYS A 883 22.63 23.43 -17.09
C CYS A 883 23.54 22.92 -15.94
N ALA A 884 24.81 23.36 -15.84
CA ALA A 884 25.74 22.89 -14.79
C ALA A 884 25.24 23.10 -13.34
N PHE A 885 24.39 24.11 -13.13
CA PHE A 885 23.76 24.44 -11.85
C PHE A 885 22.25 24.15 -11.84
N ALA A 886 21.78 23.29 -12.77
CA ALA A 886 20.38 23.16 -13.16
C ALA A 886 19.74 24.50 -13.55
N ALA A 887 18.41 24.55 -13.60
CA ALA A 887 17.61 25.73 -13.94
C ALA A 887 16.23 25.66 -13.26
N GLY A 888 15.41 26.70 -13.45
CA GLY A 888 14.06 26.82 -12.92
C GLY A 888 13.96 26.86 -11.38
N PRO A 889 12.79 26.53 -10.78
CA PRO A 889 12.53 26.72 -9.35
C PRO A 889 13.50 25.96 -8.44
N ARG A 890 14.01 24.82 -8.92
CA ARG A 890 14.90 23.92 -8.18
C ARG A 890 16.36 24.03 -8.64
N ASN A 891 16.75 25.18 -9.19
CA ASN A 891 18.14 25.48 -9.49
C ASN A 891 19.01 25.49 -8.23
N CYS A 892 20.33 25.44 -8.40
CA CYS A 892 21.27 25.51 -7.30
C CYS A 892 21.13 26.86 -6.55
N ILE A 893 20.77 26.80 -5.27
CA ILE A 893 20.67 27.99 -4.41
C ILE A 893 22.04 28.66 -4.22
N GLY A 894 23.11 27.87 -4.20
CA GLY A 894 24.48 28.30 -4.00
C GLY A 894 25.23 28.71 -5.27
N GLN A 895 24.58 28.81 -6.44
CA GLN A 895 25.28 29.05 -7.72
C GLN A 895 26.22 30.26 -7.66
N LYS A 896 25.76 31.41 -7.13
CA LYS A 896 26.60 32.61 -7.02
C LYS A 896 27.73 32.44 -6.03
N PHE A 897 27.47 31.78 -4.91
CA PHE A 897 28.49 31.45 -3.90
C PHE A 897 29.60 30.61 -4.52
N ALA A 898 29.25 29.50 -5.19
CA ALA A 898 30.19 28.61 -5.86
C ALA A 898 31.02 29.33 -6.94
N MET A 899 30.39 30.18 -7.77
CA MET A 899 31.11 30.94 -8.79
C MET A 899 32.11 31.93 -8.19
N HIS A 900 31.78 32.58 -7.08
CA HIS A 900 32.71 33.46 -6.38
C HIS A 900 33.84 32.68 -5.73
N GLU A 901 33.53 31.56 -5.05
CA GLU A 901 34.51 30.68 -4.43
C GLU A 901 35.52 30.17 -5.45
N MET A 902 35.05 29.61 -6.58
CA MET A 902 35.93 29.13 -7.66
C MET A 902 36.83 30.24 -8.20
N LYS A 903 36.28 31.44 -8.46
CA LYS A 903 37.09 32.57 -8.94
C LYS A 903 38.13 33.03 -7.92
N VAL A 904 37.76 33.13 -6.63
CA VAL A 904 38.67 33.58 -5.57
C VAL A 904 39.82 32.60 -5.38
N VAL A 905 39.50 31.31 -5.27
CA VAL A 905 40.51 30.25 -5.07
C VAL A 905 41.41 30.14 -6.30
N MET A 906 40.85 30.10 -7.51
CA MET A 906 41.66 30.01 -8.72
C MET A 906 42.50 31.26 -8.97
N ALA A 907 41.98 32.47 -8.71
CA ALA A 907 42.76 33.69 -8.81
C ALA A 907 43.90 33.74 -7.78
N ALA A 908 43.71 33.18 -6.59
CA ALA A 908 44.79 33.03 -5.61
C ALA A 908 45.85 32.04 -6.12
N ILE A 909 45.45 30.85 -6.57
CA ILE A 909 46.39 29.83 -7.06
C ILE A 909 47.19 30.35 -8.25
N LEU A 910 46.52 30.90 -9.27
CA LEU A 910 47.15 31.32 -10.53
C LEU A 910 48.12 32.48 -10.34
N ARG A 911 47.89 33.39 -9.38
CA ARG A 911 48.85 34.48 -9.08
C ARG A 911 50.18 33.98 -8.54
N LYS A 912 50.18 32.88 -7.78
CA LYS A 912 51.36 32.40 -7.05
C LYS A 912 52.00 31.17 -7.70
N TYR A 913 51.23 30.40 -8.45
CA TYR A 913 51.65 29.11 -8.99
C TYR A 913 51.32 28.95 -10.47
N LYS A 914 52.21 28.24 -11.16
CA LYS A 914 51.98 27.66 -12.48
C LYS A 914 51.62 26.19 -12.30
N LEU A 915 50.51 25.78 -12.93
CA LEU A 915 50.01 24.40 -12.87
C LEU A 915 50.55 23.61 -14.07
N LYS A 916 51.08 22.42 -13.82
CA LYS A 916 51.61 21.53 -14.87
C LYS A 916 51.08 20.11 -14.74
N ASN A 917 50.70 19.53 -15.88
CA ASN A 917 50.54 18.09 -16.02
C ASN A 917 51.85 17.48 -16.55
N ILE A 918 52.70 16.95 -15.65
CA ILE A 918 53.98 16.32 -16.03
C ILE A 918 53.79 14.88 -16.49
N SER A 919 52.70 14.22 -16.07
CA SER A 919 52.40 12.83 -16.44
C SER A 919 52.11 12.61 -17.93
N LYS A 920 51.96 13.69 -18.72
CA LYS A 920 51.59 13.68 -20.16
C LYS A 920 50.29 12.92 -20.48
N ARG A 921 49.47 12.62 -19.47
CA ARG A 921 48.12 12.07 -19.64
C ARG A 921 47.27 13.08 -20.40
N LYS A 922 46.48 12.62 -21.39
CA LYS A 922 45.54 13.53 -22.07
C LYS A 922 44.41 13.90 -21.13
N LEU A 923 43.71 15.00 -21.44
CA LEU A 923 42.61 15.52 -20.63
C LEU A 923 41.54 14.46 -20.29
N HIS A 924 41.24 13.56 -21.24
CA HIS A 924 40.22 12.51 -21.12
C HIS A 924 40.76 11.13 -20.76
N ASP A 925 42.07 10.98 -20.53
CA ASP A 925 42.69 9.71 -20.10
C ASP A 925 42.56 9.50 -18.57
N VAL A 926 41.41 9.90 -18.00
CA VAL A 926 41.08 9.78 -16.58
C VAL A 926 39.80 8.96 -16.41
N THR A 927 39.81 8.00 -15.50
CA THR A 927 38.63 7.17 -15.27
C THR A 927 37.63 7.93 -14.42
N LEU A 928 36.46 8.22 -14.99
CA LEU A 928 35.42 9.00 -14.32
C LEU A 928 34.51 8.11 -13.48
N LEU A 929 34.42 8.40 -12.18
CA LEU A 929 33.51 7.77 -11.22
C LEU A 929 32.32 8.67 -10.95
N THR A 930 31.12 8.11 -10.93
CA THR A 930 29.87 8.83 -10.63
C THR A 930 29.38 8.50 -9.20
N GLU A 931 30.02 9.09 -8.20
CA GLU A 931 29.70 8.89 -6.77
C GLU A 931 28.91 10.09 -6.25
N VAL A 932 27.71 10.37 -6.78
CA VAL A 932 26.93 11.63 -6.65
C VAL A 932 27.61 12.84 -7.32
N ILE A 933 28.90 13.01 -7.07
CA ILE A 933 29.79 13.93 -7.78
C ILE A 933 30.66 13.19 -8.81
N LEU A 934 31.18 13.92 -9.80
CA LEU A 934 32.08 13.36 -10.81
C LEU A 934 33.54 13.38 -10.32
N ARG A 935 34.13 12.21 -10.05
CA ARG A 935 35.50 12.08 -9.55
C ARG A 935 36.41 11.40 -10.56
N ALA A 936 37.71 11.68 -10.48
CA ALA A 936 38.75 10.87 -11.14
C ALA A 936 39.18 9.72 -10.22
N GLN A 937 39.19 8.49 -10.72
CA GLN A 937 39.68 7.32 -9.96
C GLN A 937 41.16 7.49 -9.58
N GLU A 938 41.95 8.04 -10.49
CA GLU A 938 43.38 8.26 -10.30
C GLU A 938 43.71 9.51 -9.47
N GLY A 939 42.70 10.31 -9.10
CA GLY A 939 42.88 11.64 -8.52
C GLY A 939 43.29 12.70 -9.55
N ILE A 940 43.36 13.96 -9.10
CA ILE A 940 43.76 15.11 -9.92
C ILE A 940 45.25 15.37 -9.70
N ASN A 941 46.09 14.56 -10.34
CA ASN A 941 47.55 14.63 -10.18
C ASN A 941 48.15 15.78 -10.99
N VAL A 942 48.73 16.76 -10.30
CA VAL A 942 49.37 17.93 -10.91
C VAL A 942 50.66 18.30 -10.20
N VAL A 943 51.49 19.11 -10.86
CA VAL A 943 52.65 19.77 -10.26
C VAL A 943 52.40 21.26 -10.20
N VAL A 944 52.71 21.87 -9.05
CA VAL A 944 52.70 23.32 -8.88
C VAL A 944 54.14 23.85 -8.89
N GLU A 945 54.40 24.88 -9.69
CA GLU A 945 55.66 25.62 -9.72
C GLU A 945 55.42 27.05 -9.26
N ARG A 946 56.39 27.66 -8.56
CA ARG A 946 56.27 29.07 -8.16
C ARG A 946 56.37 29.97 -9.41
N ARG A 947 55.49 30.97 -9.49
CA ARG A 947 55.57 32.04 -10.50
C ARG A 947 56.52 33.15 -10.08
#